data_AF-A0A975MEM4-F1
#
_entry.id   AF-A0A975MEM4-F1
#
_cell.length_a   1.000
_cell.length_b   1.000
_cell.length_c   1.000
_cell.angle_alpha   90.00
_cell.angle_beta   90.00
_cell.angle_gamma   90.00
#
_symmetry.space_group_name_H-M   'P 1'
#
loop_
_entity.id
_entity.type
_entity.pdbx_description
1 polymer ?
#
loop_
_entity_poly.entity_id
_entity_poly.type
_entity_poly.pdbx_seq_one_letter_code
_entity_poly.pdbx_strand_id
1 'polypeptide(L)'
;MIRTKTGHGRRGLAAIAVTGLIAGPLGAANAYADGAPVAAAQPGVASAATTLLPASASSTSQLLRVSALRNNGVLPLPGGLPTSVADIVVGDARGGFSTVGAPRAESSARNLAGEGLLGQSLTDILSASSSQADERADGEVVDRDGDQGVPGEAAPLLTLDVSRTMSSARWPGDEDFADAPRLLTGASVRTADAGVLNVLDMIPGAGGDDGDGSDAGGPEISLVGLPGTASAAHRTRALEIGDLLNTVDETVVVEATSTVGLADLSLFADMVSVEVLEEPSLTTYASGLPGGAAVVYEPAVLEIVGPDGEPTGLPTGESMTFTAPDNPLLGLTLRAPGVFEQDVAADGTSAEADATMLTVDLTLGGVTVAAVDVAPMTAAVTAPAGGFDPGPTPDPDPTPDPDPNPPTDPDVDDDRDGLDLDEEEQNDTDPTNPDTDGDGELDGYEVACGSDPLDDASMCTRDSDGDGLPDTTERVIGTDPFDKDTDDDGIEDGQEVVVDDTNPKNPDTDGDGLTDGDEQERRTDPLDADTDDDGLFDGREVRVGSDPLNPDTDGDRLLDGTEVLDFRTDPLRVDTDRDGIRDNVELRGYRVKDRRGVRTNPLRADTDRDGLKDGREWRGTRNKRYKVTFVSDPRRKDSDGDGIRDAAEIFGKRNTAYKRMPTDPMDRDTDGTAGNDRREIRLGANPADPRSTPFDPGGRSAR
;
A
#
# COMPACT_ATOMS: atom_id res chain seq x y z
N MET A 1 44.96 14.40 -47.44
CA MET A 1 44.93 13.39 -48.52
C MET A 1 44.47 12.07 -47.95
N ILE A 2 43.31 11.63 -48.44
CA ILE A 2 42.77 10.28 -48.63
C ILE A 2 43.57 9.08 -48.03
N ARG A 3 42.90 8.37 -47.10
CA ARG A 3 42.69 6.91 -46.86
C ARG A 3 43.92 5.97 -46.87
N THR A 4 44.03 4.99 -45.97
CA THR A 4 43.14 3.82 -45.74
C THR A 4 43.34 3.23 -44.32
N LYS A 5 42.29 2.91 -43.54
CA LYS A 5 41.61 1.57 -43.38
C LYS A 5 42.60 0.42 -43.14
N THR A 6 42.50 -0.51 -42.17
CA THR A 6 41.45 -1.14 -41.31
C THR A 6 42.22 -2.23 -40.50
N GLY A 7 41.87 -2.77 -39.33
CA GLY A 7 40.76 -2.68 -38.40
C GLY A 7 40.93 -3.73 -37.27
N HIS A 8 40.09 -3.59 -36.23
CA HIS A 8 39.62 -4.56 -35.21
C HIS A 8 40.53 -5.07 -34.07
N GLY A 9 40.03 -4.91 -32.82
CA GLY A 9 40.03 -6.01 -31.84
C GLY A 9 40.58 -5.76 -30.42
N ARG A 10 39.76 -5.13 -29.56
CA ARG A 10 39.54 -5.35 -28.10
C ARG A 10 40.71 -5.41 -27.06
N ARG A 11 40.54 -4.48 -26.09
CA ARG A 11 40.60 -4.55 -24.60
C ARG A 11 41.93 -4.86 -23.86
N GLY A 12 42.20 -4.00 -22.86
CA GLY A 12 42.95 -4.31 -21.64
C GLY A 12 44.07 -3.32 -21.32
N LEU A 13 43.90 -2.49 -20.28
CA LEU A 13 45.03 -1.83 -19.61
C LEU A 13 44.84 -1.94 -18.10
N ALA A 14 45.55 -2.91 -17.51
CA ALA A 14 45.94 -2.94 -16.12
C ALA A 14 47.26 -2.18 -15.97
N ALA A 15 47.41 -1.39 -14.92
CA ALA A 15 48.67 -0.76 -14.54
C ALA A 15 49.23 -1.43 -13.29
N ILE A 16 50.54 -1.72 -13.38
CA ILE A 16 51.33 -2.63 -12.55
C ILE A 16 51.97 -1.89 -11.37
N ALA A 17 52.08 -2.61 -10.25
CA ALA A 17 52.72 -2.23 -8.99
C ALA A 17 54.24 -2.00 -9.08
N VAL A 18 54.78 -1.21 -8.15
CA VAL A 18 56.19 -1.28 -7.72
C VAL A 18 56.27 -1.17 -6.20
N THR A 19 56.86 -2.20 -5.59
CA THR A 19 57.13 -2.39 -4.16
C THR A 19 58.45 -1.73 -3.73
N GLY A 20 58.54 -1.32 -2.46
CA GLY A 20 59.79 -0.95 -1.78
C GLY A 20 59.63 -1.02 -0.26
N LEU A 21 60.42 -1.87 0.39
CA LEU A 21 60.31 -2.32 1.78
C LEU A 21 61.66 -2.07 2.48
N ILE A 22 61.71 -1.32 3.59
CA ILE A 22 62.87 -1.25 4.51
C ILE A 22 62.36 -1.00 5.95
N ALA A 23 62.88 -1.77 6.92
CA ALA A 23 62.52 -1.73 8.34
C ALA A 23 63.70 -1.33 9.26
N GLY A 24 63.38 -0.54 10.32
CA GLY A 24 64.00 -0.43 11.67
C GLY A 24 65.42 0.14 11.85
N PRO A 25 65.90 0.42 13.10
CA PRO A 25 65.21 0.76 14.37
C PRO A 25 65.86 1.97 15.14
N LEU A 26 65.18 2.52 16.17
CA LEU A 26 65.75 3.42 17.21
C LEU A 26 65.13 2.97 18.55
N GLY A 27 65.81 2.82 19.69
CA GLY A 27 67.07 3.40 20.17
C GLY A 27 66.78 4.20 21.45
N ALA A 28 66.83 3.56 22.62
CA ALA A 28 66.56 4.12 23.94
C ALA A 28 67.68 5.06 24.46
N ALA A 29 67.32 6.08 25.27
CA ALA A 29 68.09 6.54 26.46
C ALA A 29 67.48 7.77 27.19
N ASN A 30 67.08 7.55 28.45
CA ASN A 30 67.33 8.30 29.71
C ASN A 30 67.38 9.84 29.78
N ALA A 31 66.60 10.41 30.71
CA ALA A 31 67.06 11.25 31.85
C ALA A 31 65.86 11.65 32.76
N TYR A 32 65.75 11.07 33.96
CA TYR A 32 66.11 11.66 35.28
C TYR A 32 64.96 12.42 35.97
N ALA A 33 64.34 11.75 36.94
CA ALA A 33 63.39 12.28 37.91
C ALA A 33 64.10 12.59 39.23
N ASP A 34 63.73 13.69 39.87
CA ASP A 34 63.82 13.90 41.32
C ASP A 34 62.86 15.03 41.73
N GLY A 35 61.93 14.73 42.65
CA GLY A 35 61.14 15.74 43.38
C GLY A 35 59.64 15.51 43.45
N ALA A 36 59.18 14.54 44.25
CA ALA A 36 57.83 14.53 44.83
C ALA A 36 57.85 15.29 46.19
N PRO A 37 56.71 15.64 46.84
CA PRO A 37 55.32 15.31 46.50
C PRO A 37 54.30 16.48 46.63
N VAL A 38 53.05 16.17 46.27
CA VAL A 38 51.75 16.59 46.86
C VAL A 38 50.75 17.22 45.86
N ALA A 39 49.62 16.51 45.72
CA ALA A 39 48.32 16.83 45.14
C ALA A 39 48.18 16.90 43.60
N ALA A 40 47.84 15.75 42.99
CA ALA A 40 47.18 15.69 41.69
C ALA A 40 45.89 14.88 41.83
N ALA A 41 44.77 15.53 41.52
CA ALA A 41 43.50 14.88 41.21
C ALA A 41 43.70 13.90 40.06
N GLN A 42 43.05 12.74 40.13
CA GLN A 42 43.07 11.77 39.04
C GLN A 42 42.42 12.37 37.77
N PRO A 43 43.00 12.13 36.58
CA PRO A 43 42.37 12.49 35.32
C PRO A 43 41.20 11.53 35.04
N GLY A 44 40.09 12.11 34.57
CA GLY A 44 38.90 11.36 34.17
C GLY A 44 39.23 10.29 33.14
N VAL A 45 38.69 9.10 33.38
CA VAL A 45 38.56 8.03 32.40
C VAL A 45 37.75 8.56 31.22
N ALA A 46 38.33 8.46 30.03
CA ALA A 46 37.63 8.72 28.79
C ALA A 46 36.58 7.61 28.58
N SER A 47 35.33 8.00 28.36
CA SER A 47 34.26 7.13 27.87
C SER A 47 34.75 6.41 26.60
N ALA A 48 34.58 5.09 26.58
CA ALA A 48 34.79 4.28 25.40
C ALA A 48 33.71 4.68 24.38
N ALA A 49 34.13 5.13 23.21
CA ALA A 49 33.22 5.37 22.10
C ALA A 49 32.74 4.00 21.58
N THR A 50 31.47 3.68 21.83
CA THR A 50 30.75 2.61 21.14
C THR A 50 30.89 2.85 19.64
N THR A 51 31.63 1.99 18.94
CA THR A 51 31.80 2.13 17.50
C THR A 51 30.59 1.48 16.84
N LEU A 52 29.69 2.28 16.26
CA LEU A 52 28.54 1.76 15.50
C LEU A 52 29.01 0.65 14.55
N LEU A 53 28.47 -0.56 14.74
CA LEU A 53 28.67 -1.65 13.80
C LEU A 53 27.99 -1.30 12.45
N PRO A 54 28.48 -1.83 11.31
CA PRO A 54 27.97 -1.46 10.00
C PRO A 54 26.54 -1.97 9.80
N ALA A 55 25.58 -1.04 9.70
CA ALA A 55 24.17 -1.26 9.43
C ALA A 55 23.72 -0.30 8.32
N SER A 56 22.82 -0.76 7.47
CA SER A 56 22.19 0.07 6.44
C SER A 56 20.83 -0.47 6.04
N ALA A 57 19.87 0.42 5.85
CA ALA A 57 18.66 0.16 5.08
C ALA A 57 18.61 1.08 3.89
N SER A 58 18.03 0.61 2.80
CA SER A 58 17.61 1.44 1.70
C SER A 58 16.33 0.89 1.09
N SER A 59 15.40 1.77 0.77
CA SER A 59 14.24 1.45 -0.02
C SER A 59 14.02 2.50 -1.12
N THR A 60 13.53 2.03 -2.25
CA THR A 60 13.14 2.86 -3.39
C THR A 60 11.80 2.39 -3.90
N SER A 61 10.88 3.34 -4.05
CA SER A 61 9.57 3.14 -4.64
C SER A 61 9.43 4.11 -5.80
N GLN A 62 9.02 3.62 -6.97
CA GLN A 62 8.76 4.48 -8.13
C GLN A 62 7.35 4.23 -8.64
N LEU A 63 6.73 5.23 -9.24
CA LEU A 63 5.41 5.04 -9.88
C LEU A 63 5.54 4.33 -11.22
N LEU A 64 6.46 4.81 -12.06
CA LEU A 64 6.71 4.26 -13.39
C LEU A 64 8.20 4.32 -13.72
N ARG A 65 8.71 3.22 -14.29
CA ARG A 65 10.04 3.17 -14.89
C ARG A 65 9.93 2.69 -16.33
N VAL A 66 10.34 3.55 -17.25
CA VAL A 66 10.39 3.24 -18.69
C VAL A 66 11.81 2.86 -19.06
N SER A 67 12.01 1.57 -19.31
CA SER A 67 13.30 1.02 -19.72
C SER A 67 13.33 0.87 -21.24
N ALA A 68 14.18 1.64 -21.92
CA ALA A 68 14.37 1.47 -23.35
C ALA A 68 15.22 0.22 -23.60
N LEU A 69 14.63 -0.83 -24.18
CA LEU A 69 15.38 -2.00 -24.63
C LEU A 69 16.42 -1.53 -25.65
N ARG A 70 17.71 -1.66 -25.31
CA ARG A 70 18.82 -1.47 -26.25
C ARG A 70 18.68 -2.48 -27.37
N ASN A 71 17.99 -2.08 -28.44
CA ASN A 71 17.97 -2.87 -29.64
C ASN A 71 19.38 -2.79 -30.23
N ASN A 72 20.12 -3.90 -30.21
CA ASN A 72 21.44 -4.07 -30.83
C ASN A 72 21.31 -4.03 -32.38
N GLY A 73 20.75 -2.94 -32.92
CA GLY A 73 20.80 -2.57 -34.33
C GLY A 73 19.81 -3.26 -35.28
N VAL A 74 18.68 -3.81 -34.84
CA VAL A 74 17.83 -4.63 -35.73
C VAL A 74 16.62 -3.91 -36.36
N LEU A 75 16.10 -2.81 -35.81
CA LEU A 75 15.02 -2.04 -36.47
C LEU A 75 15.33 -0.53 -36.53
N PRO A 76 15.67 0.04 -37.70
CA PRO A 76 15.61 1.48 -37.90
C PRO A 76 14.15 1.93 -38.06
N LEU A 77 13.59 2.60 -37.04
CA LEU A 77 12.30 3.28 -37.18
C LEU A 77 12.45 4.46 -38.18
N PRO A 78 11.48 4.69 -39.08
CA PRO A 78 11.52 5.82 -40.00
C PRO A 78 11.42 7.15 -39.23
N GLY A 79 12.38 8.05 -39.42
CA GLY A 79 12.38 9.38 -38.79
C GLY A 79 13.63 9.75 -38.01
N GLY A 80 14.58 8.82 -37.82
CA GLY A 80 15.86 9.15 -37.16
C GLY A 80 15.73 9.48 -35.67
N LEU A 81 14.72 8.92 -34.99
CA LEU A 81 14.61 8.98 -33.54
C LEU A 81 15.91 8.45 -32.91
N PRO A 82 16.56 9.21 -32.00
CA PRO A 82 17.80 8.79 -31.39
C PRO A 82 17.61 7.47 -30.64
N THR A 83 18.49 6.51 -30.92
CA THR A 83 18.48 5.13 -30.38
C THR A 83 18.93 5.03 -28.91
N SER A 84 18.69 6.06 -28.11
CA SER A 84 18.99 6.09 -26.69
C SER A 84 18.02 7.04 -26.00
N VAL A 85 16.86 6.53 -25.63
CA VAL A 85 16.05 7.15 -24.58
C VAL A 85 16.72 6.73 -23.26
N ALA A 86 17.10 7.70 -22.43
CA ALA A 86 17.57 7.41 -21.07
C ALA A 86 16.40 6.83 -20.27
N ASP A 87 16.67 5.96 -19.28
CA ASP A 87 15.61 5.41 -18.43
C ASP A 87 14.81 6.57 -17.81
N ILE A 88 13.50 6.59 -18.03
CA ILE A 88 12.62 7.63 -17.50
C ILE A 88 12.01 7.06 -16.22
N VAL A 89 12.16 7.78 -15.12
CA VAL A 89 11.57 7.44 -13.82
C VAL A 89 10.59 8.54 -13.43
N VAL A 90 9.39 8.14 -13.00
CA VAL A 90 8.32 9.03 -12.52
C VAL A 90 7.98 8.67 -11.07
N GLY A 91 7.73 9.68 -10.25
CA GLY A 91 7.37 9.52 -8.84
C GLY A 91 8.39 8.71 -8.04
N ASP A 92 9.63 9.19 -7.98
CA ASP A 92 10.76 8.49 -7.37
C ASP A 92 10.90 8.90 -5.90
N ALA A 93 10.50 8.01 -5.00
CA ALA A 93 10.70 8.14 -3.56
C ALA A 93 11.84 7.20 -3.12
N ARG A 94 12.86 7.78 -2.51
CA ARG A 94 14.03 7.03 -2.04
C ARG A 94 14.40 7.45 -0.64
N GLY A 95 14.90 6.49 0.10
CA GLY A 95 15.77 6.83 1.20
C GLY A 95 16.55 5.65 1.69
N GLY A 96 17.53 6.01 2.50
CA GLY A 96 18.42 5.06 3.07
C GLY A 96 19.21 5.69 4.18
N PHE A 97 19.66 4.83 5.07
CA PHE A 97 20.60 5.18 6.10
C PHE A 97 21.78 4.24 5.99
N SER A 98 22.95 4.74 6.40
CA SER A 98 24.12 3.89 6.54
C SER A 98 24.98 4.39 7.69
N THR A 99 25.36 3.47 8.57
CA THR A 99 26.41 3.69 9.58
C THR A 99 27.81 3.42 9.01
N VAL A 100 27.91 2.96 7.76
CA VAL A 100 29.18 2.64 7.09
C VAL A 100 29.75 3.86 6.38
N GLY A 101 30.90 4.35 6.82
CA GLY A 101 31.58 5.51 6.22
C GLY A 101 31.26 6.80 6.97
N ALA A 102 30.87 7.86 6.26
CA ALA A 102 30.35 9.06 6.92
C ALA A 102 28.88 8.79 7.29
N PRO A 103 28.54 8.69 8.60
CA PRO A 103 27.19 8.39 9.06
C PRO A 103 26.21 9.43 8.49
N ARG A 104 25.20 8.93 7.77
CA ARG A 104 24.22 9.78 7.09
C ARG A 104 22.90 9.06 6.86
N ALA A 105 21.83 9.81 7.03
CA ALA A 105 20.49 9.45 6.61
C ALA A 105 20.11 10.39 5.45
N GLU A 106 19.73 9.81 4.32
CA GLU A 106 19.36 10.54 3.12
C GLU A 106 17.96 10.13 2.69
N SER A 107 17.14 11.11 2.34
CA SER A 107 15.88 10.86 1.66
C SER A 107 15.67 11.88 0.54
N SER A 108 15.08 11.41 -0.54
CA SER A 108 14.78 12.25 -1.70
C SER A 108 13.48 11.81 -2.34
N ALA A 109 12.65 12.79 -2.65
CA ALA A 109 11.45 12.63 -3.44
C ALA A 109 11.59 13.50 -4.69
N ARG A 110 11.47 12.87 -5.86
CA ARG A 110 11.59 13.54 -7.16
C ARG A 110 10.41 13.18 -8.03
N ASN A 111 9.76 14.19 -8.58
CA ASN A 111 8.82 13.99 -9.67
C ASN A 111 9.24 14.80 -10.89
N LEU A 112 8.99 14.26 -12.08
CA LEU A 112 9.21 14.98 -13.33
C LEU A 112 8.03 15.95 -13.53
N ALA A 113 8.27 17.25 -13.70
CA ALA A 113 7.21 18.15 -14.16
C ALA A 113 7.15 18.14 -15.69
N GLY A 114 5.93 18.21 -16.24
CA GLY A 114 5.70 18.17 -17.67
C GLY A 114 6.13 19.46 -18.37
N GLU A 115 7.38 19.54 -18.84
CA GLU A 115 7.69 20.26 -20.08
C GLU A 115 8.61 19.43 -20.98
N GLY A 116 8.30 19.43 -22.28
CA GLY A 116 8.82 18.48 -23.26
C GLY A 116 10.34 18.34 -23.30
N LEU A 117 10.78 17.07 -23.31
CA LEU A 117 12.16 16.61 -23.44
C LEU A 117 12.76 16.80 -24.86
N LEU A 118 12.58 17.99 -25.44
CA LEU A 118 13.38 18.46 -26.58
C LEU A 118 14.04 19.80 -26.23
N GLY A 119 15.13 19.72 -25.46
CA GLY A 119 16.15 20.77 -25.42
C GLY A 119 16.09 21.77 -24.26
N GLN A 120 15.30 21.54 -23.21
CA GLN A 120 15.37 22.35 -21.98
C GLN A 120 16.31 21.74 -20.94
N SER A 121 16.89 22.60 -20.10
CA SER A 121 17.79 22.20 -19.01
C SER A 121 16.99 21.47 -17.93
N LEU A 122 17.38 20.22 -17.64
CA LEU A 122 16.77 19.34 -16.62
C LEU A 122 16.68 19.95 -15.20
N THR A 123 17.35 21.07 -14.95
CA THR A 123 17.42 21.72 -13.64
C THR A 123 16.30 22.73 -13.38
N ASP A 124 15.57 23.16 -14.43
CA ASP A 124 14.55 24.23 -14.30
C ASP A 124 13.11 23.67 -14.24
N ILE A 125 12.90 22.35 -14.35
CA ILE A 125 11.57 21.69 -14.52
C ILE A 125 11.28 20.63 -13.43
N LEU A 126 11.95 20.64 -12.27
CA LEU A 126 11.77 19.60 -11.24
C LEU A 126 11.29 20.17 -9.90
N SER A 127 10.18 19.66 -9.38
CA SER A 127 9.87 19.68 -7.95
C SER A 127 10.68 18.54 -7.31
N ALA A 128 11.85 18.89 -6.78
CA ALA A 128 12.69 17.95 -6.04
C ALA A 128 12.74 18.40 -4.58
N SER A 129 12.31 17.52 -3.68
CA SER A 129 12.61 17.63 -2.26
C SER A 129 13.70 16.60 -1.91
N SER A 130 14.70 17.06 -1.18
CA SER A 130 15.73 16.18 -0.64
C SER A 130 16.13 16.70 0.74
N SER A 131 16.22 15.78 1.69
CA SER A 131 16.71 16.00 3.04
C SER A 131 17.87 15.07 3.32
N GLN A 132 18.88 15.59 4.01
CA GLN A 132 20.05 14.86 4.45
C GLN A 132 20.32 15.24 5.91
N ALA A 133 20.51 14.23 6.75
CA ALA A 133 20.94 14.40 8.13
C ALA A 133 22.32 13.75 8.30
N ASP A 134 23.28 14.55 8.78
CA ASP A 134 24.65 14.13 9.10
C ASP A 134 24.91 14.35 10.61
N GLU A 135 25.92 13.67 11.16
CA GLU A 135 26.37 13.62 12.58
C GLU A 135 26.48 14.97 13.35
N ARG A 136 26.43 16.13 12.68
CA ARG A 136 26.66 17.48 13.26
C ARG A 136 25.44 18.40 13.28
N ALA A 137 24.27 17.96 12.82
CA ALA A 137 23.08 18.81 12.79
C ALA A 137 22.27 18.61 14.08
N ASP A 138 22.45 19.53 15.01
CA ASP A 138 21.70 19.65 16.26
C ASP A 138 20.18 19.70 16.00
N GLY A 139 19.52 18.54 16.09
CA GLY A 139 18.10 18.33 16.44
C GLY A 139 17.00 19.01 15.61
N GLU A 140 17.29 19.76 14.55
CA GLU A 140 16.26 20.53 13.85
C GLU A 140 15.69 19.77 12.63
N VAL A 141 14.40 19.44 12.72
CA VAL A 141 13.57 18.88 11.64
C VAL A 141 13.51 19.88 10.49
N VAL A 142 13.98 19.48 9.31
CA VAL A 142 13.88 20.30 8.10
C VAL A 142 12.75 19.76 7.22
N ASP A 143 11.51 20.11 7.57
CA ASP A 143 10.36 19.94 6.67
C ASP A 143 10.47 20.98 5.54
N ARG A 144 10.49 20.52 4.29
CA ARG A 144 10.41 21.40 3.11
C ARG A 144 9.22 21.02 2.25
N ASP A 145 8.13 21.77 2.43
CA ASP A 145 6.99 21.75 1.52
C ASP A 145 7.29 22.57 0.26
N GLY A 146 7.39 21.90 -0.89
CA GLY A 146 7.45 22.52 -2.20
C GLY A 146 6.08 22.50 -2.89
N ASP A 147 5.22 23.49 -2.62
CA ASP A 147 3.97 23.69 -3.37
C ASP A 147 4.23 24.65 -4.55
N GLN A 148 4.13 24.16 -5.79
CA GLN A 148 4.08 25.00 -7.00
C GLN A 148 3.15 24.35 -8.04
N GLY A 149 1.95 24.91 -8.20
CA GLY A 149 1.08 24.65 -9.35
C GLY A 149 1.30 25.68 -10.46
N VAL A 150 1.31 25.24 -11.72
CA VAL A 150 1.28 26.13 -12.90
C VAL A 150 0.51 25.46 -14.05
N PRO A 151 -0.41 26.16 -14.75
CA PRO A 151 -1.17 25.59 -15.87
C PRO A 151 -0.58 25.94 -17.25
N GLY A 152 -0.48 24.91 -18.11
CA GLY A 152 -0.71 24.92 -19.57
C GLY A 152 0.32 25.52 -20.54
N GLU A 153 0.87 24.71 -21.47
CA GLU A 153 0.56 24.66 -22.92
C GLU A 153 1.64 23.86 -23.71
N ALA A 154 1.19 23.11 -24.74
CA ALA A 154 1.89 22.26 -25.72
C ALA A 154 2.19 20.79 -25.32
N ALA A 155 1.52 19.86 -26.02
CA ALA A 155 1.56 18.42 -25.80
C ALA A 155 2.99 17.81 -25.94
N PRO A 156 3.59 17.32 -24.84
CA PRO A 156 4.83 16.56 -24.86
C PRO A 156 4.58 15.05 -25.08
N LEU A 157 5.66 14.30 -25.36
CA LEU A 157 5.66 12.81 -25.38
C LEU A 157 5.25 12.17 -24.02
N LEU A 158 5.23 12.97 -22.96
CA LEU A 158 4.92 12.62 -21.58
C LEU A 158 4.10 13.78 -20.98
N THR A 159 2.90 13.53 -20.46
CA THR A 159 2.08 14.52 -19.73
C THR A 159 1.97 14.08 -18.27
N LEU A 160 2.28 15.01 -17.36
CA LEU A 160 2.22 14.81 -15.91
C LEU A 160 1.64 16.09 -15.31
N ASP A 161 0.56 16.00 -14.53
CA ASP A 161 -0.03 17.16 -13.86
C ASP A 161 0.00 17.03 -12.32
N VAL A 162 0.54 18.07 -11.67
CA VAL A 162 0.71 18.27 -10.21
C VAL A 162 1.51 17.21 -9.43
N SER A 163 2.59 17.65 -8.78
CA SER A 163 3.55 16.81 -8.06
C SER A 163 3.84 17.33 -6.65
N ARG A 164 3.22 16.74 -5.62
CA ARG A 164 3.65 16.97 -4.24
C ARG A 164 4.80 16.02 -3.93
N THR A 165 5.93 16.57 -3.48
CA THR A 165 7.08 15.78 -3.05
C THR A 165 7.41 16.14 -1.60
N MET A 166 7.63 15.13 -0.78
CA MET A 166 8.02 15.26 0.63
C MET A 166 9.19 14.33 0.90
N SER A 167 10.19 14.82 1.62
CA SER A 167 11.33 14.02 2.08
C SER A 167 11.71 14.45 3.49
N SER A 168 11.86 13.49 4.39
CA SER A 168 12.42 13.68 5.72
C SER A 168 13.52 12.64 5.98
N ALA A 169 14.60 13.07 6.61
CA ALA A 169 15.71 12.20 6.99
C ALA A 169 16.16 12.59 8.39
N ARG A 170 16.35 11.60 9.25
CA ARG A 170 16.84 11.75 10.61
C ARG A 170 18.02 10.83 10.81
N TRP A 171 19.10 11.37 11.35
CA TRP A 171 20.23 10.57 11.80
C TRP A 171 20.03 10.21 13.28
N PRO A 172 19.83 8.94 13.64
CA PRO A 172 19.93 8.48 15.02
C PRO A 172 21.42 8.50 15.39
N GLY A 173 21.83 9.27 16.41
CA GLY A 173 23.20 9.23 16.89
C GLY A 173 23.59 7.86 17.47
N ASP A 174 24.82 7.74 17.98
CA ASP A 174 25.33 6.49 18.56
C ASP A 174 24.50 5.97 19.76
N GLU A 175 23.83 6.86 20.51
CA GLU A 175 23.00 6.53 21.68
C GLU A 175 21.49 6.40 21.37
N ASP A 176 21.04 6.79 20.17
CA ASP A 176 19.62 6.91 19.81
C ASP A 176 18.97 5.61 19.30
N PHE A 177 19.77 4.55 19.09
CA PHE A 177 19.29 3.24 18.64
C PHE A 177 18.71 2.37 19.77
N ALA A 178 18.88 2.79 21.03
CA ALA A 178 18.35 2.12 22.21
C ALA A 178 16.84 2.35 22.44
N ASP A 179 16.23 3.34 21.75
CA ASP A 179 14.81 3.70 21.88
C ASP A 179 14.05 3.36 20.57
N ALA A 180 13.93 2.08 20.20
CA ALA A 180 13.16 1.63 19.03
C ALA A 180 11.67 1.43 19.38
N PRO A 181 10.71 1.59 18.43
CA PRO A 181 10.89 1.80 16.99
C PRO A 181 10.94 3.28 16.55
N ARG A 182 11.95 3.64 15.74
CA ARG A 182 12.13 5.02 15.23
C ARG A 182 12.21 5.10 13.70
N LEU A 183 11.53 6.11 13.15
CA LEU A 183 11.61 6.45 11.73
C LEU A 183 12.95 7.13 11.41
N LEU A 184 13.76 6.49 10.56
CA LEU A 184 15.09 6.98 10.16
C LEU A 184 15.02 7.80 8.87
N THR A 185 14.32 7.29 7.86
CA THR A 185 14.04 8.04 6.63
C THR A 185 12.62 7.79 6.15
N GLY A 186 12.01 8.83 5.60
CA GLY A 186 10.73 8.74 4.91
C GLY A 186 10.70 9.69 3.73
N ALA A 187 10.19 9.24 2.60
CA ALA A 187 9.89 10.11 1.47
C ALA A 187 8.62 9.64 0.80
N SER A 188 7.87 10.60 0.27
CA SER A 188 6.71 10.30 -0.55
C SER A 188 6.62 11.25 -1.72
N VAL A 189 6.17 10.71 -2.84
CA VAL A 189 5.77 11.46 -4.02
C VAL A 189 4.30 11.18 -4.28
N ARG A 190 3.51 12.23 -4.49
CA ARG A 190 2.13 12.12 -4.96
C ARG A 190 1.98 12.89 -6.26
N THR A 191 1.35 12.28 -7.24
CA THR A 191 1.06 12.86 -8.55
C THR A 191 -0.42 12.68 -8.88
N ALA A 192 -1.00 13.61 -9.63
CA ALA A 192 -2.24 13.35 -10.36
C ALA A 192 -1.90 13.00 -11.82
N ASP A 193 -2.75 12.21 -12.47
CA ASP A 193 -2.82 12.01 -13.92
C ASP A 193 -1.44 11.88 -14.61
N ALA A 194 -0.90 10.65 -14.68
CA ALA A 194 0.40 10.37 -15.29
C ALA A 194 0.29 9.54 -16.58
N GLY A 195 0.87 10.00 -17.69
CA GLY A 195 0.79 9.31 -18.99
C GLY A 195 2.14 9.11 -19.68
N VAL A 196 2.35 7.94 -20.28
CA VAL A 196 3.53 7.58 -21.08
C VAL A 196 3.15 7.39 -22.55
N LEU A 197 3.92 8.04 -23.44
CA LEU A 197 3.77 7.99 -24.90
C LEU A 197 2.39 8.44 -25.39
N ASN A 198 2.15 9.75 -25.32
CA ASN A 198 1.02 10.38 -26.02
C ASN A 198 1.33 10.40 -27.52
N VAL A 199 0.71 9.50 -28.27
CA VAL A 199 0.91 9.43 -29.72
C VAL A 199 -0.13 10.31 -30.39
N LEU A 200 0.16 11.60 -30.47
CA LEU A 200 -0.50 12.44 -31.47
C LEU A 200 -0.04 11.93 -32.86
N ASP A 201 -1.03 11.46 -33.63
CA ASP A 201 -0.97 11.34 -35.10
C ASP A 201 -0.25 10.10 -35.70
N MET A 202 -0.54 8.87 -35.20
CA MET A 202 -0.17 7.63 -35.93
C MET A 202 -1.33 6.83 -36.55
N ILE A 203 -2.58 7.29 -36.45
CA ILE A 203 -3.71 6.67 -37.17
C ILE A 203 -4.19 7.61 -38.28
N PRO A 204 -3.75 7.42 -39.54
CA PRO A 204 -4.33 8.17 -40.65
C PRO A 204 -5.75 7.64 -40.91
N GLY A 205 -6.78 8.38 -40.47
CA GLY A 205 -8.15 8.09 -40.91
C GLY A 205 -9.33 8.49 -40.02
N ALA A 206 -9.13 8.94 -38.77
CA ALA A 206 -10.24 9.22 -37.85
C ALA A 206 -10.77 10.68 -37.89
N GLY A 207 -10.60 11.38 -39.01
CA GLY A 207 -11.16 12.72 -39.21
C GLY A 207 -12.58 12.66 -39.78
N GLY A 208 -13.59 12.64 -38.91
CA GLY A 208 -14.95 13.05 -39.28
C GLY A 208 -14.97 14.55 -39.53
N ASP A 209 -15.38 14.94 -40.73
CA ASP A 209 -15.57 16.34 -41.15
C ASP A 209 -16.81 16.94 -40.48
N ASP A 210 -16.67 17.31 -39.21
CA ASP A 210 -17.67 18.07 -38.47
C ASP A 210 -17.26 19.54 -38.50
N GLY A 211 -17.81 20.28 -39.47
CA GLY A 211 -17.54 21.69 -39.71
C GLY A 211 -18.14 22.64 -38.68
N ASP A 212 -17.74 22.55 -37.42
CA ASP A 212 -17.76 23.67 -36.49
C ASP A 212 -16.35 23.96 -35.92
N GLY A 213 -16.01 25.25 -35.85
CA GLY A 213 -14.66 25.73 -35.60
C GLY A 213 -14.37 25.96 -34.12
N SER A 214 -14.78 25.06 -33.23
CA SER A 214 -14.46 25.14 -31.80
C SER A 214 -14.45 23.75 -31.19
N ASP A 215 -13.34 23.04 -31.37
CA ASP A 215 -12.71 22.12 -30.42
C ASP A 215 -11.67 21.28 -31.19
N ALA A 216 -10.47 21.85 -31.35
CA ALA A 216 -9.30 21.08 -31.77
C ALA A 216 -8.77 20.30 -30.55
N GLY A 217 -9.57 19.37 -30.06
CA GLY A 217 -9.22 18.43 -29.00
C GLY A 217 -9.62 17.03 -29.45
N GLY A 218 -8.82 16.44 -30.36
CA GLY A 218 -8.91 14.99 -30.55
C GLY A 218 -8.50 14.29 -29.24
N PRO A 219 -9.04 13.10 -28.92
CA PRO A 219 -8.65 12.40 -27.71
C PRO A 219 -7.13 12.15 -27.74
N GLU A 220 -6.42 12.60 -26.70
CA GLU A 220 -5.04 12.20 -26.46
C GLU A 220 -5.02 10.69 -26.22
N ILE A 221 -4.41 9.93 -27.13
CA ILE A 221 -4.25 8.48 -26.97
C ILE A 221 -2.95 8.24 -26.20
N SER A 222 -3.08 8.08 -24.88
CA SER A 222 -2.00 7.57 -24.03
C SER A 222 -1.92 6.05 -24.17
N LEU A 223 -0.71 5.53 -24.45
CA LEU A 223 -0.48 4.09 -24.55
C LEU A 223 -0.49 3.41 -23.18
N VAL A 224 0.01 4.12 -22.16
CA VAL A 224 -0.07 3.75 -20.74
C VAL A 224 -0.42 5.03 -19.98
N GLY A 225 -1.57 5.04 -19.31
CA GLY A 225 -2.07 6.16 -18.50
C GLY A 225 -2.42 5.68 -17.10
N LEU A 226 -2.08 6.48 -16.10
CA LEU A 226 -2.48 6.39 -14.70
C LEU A 226 -3.43 7.57 -14.43
N PRO A 227 -4.71 7.49 -14.84
CA PRO A 227 -5.71 8.48 -14.46
C PRO A 227 -5.90 8.49 -12.95
N GLY A 228 -5.96 9.66 -12.33
CA GLY A 228 -6.17 9.82 -10.88
C GLY A 228 -4.89 10.01 -10.07
N THR A 229 -5.00 9.85 -8.75
CA THR A 229 -3.87 10.08 -7.83
C THR A 229 -3.01 8.83 -7.69
N ALA A 230 -1.72 8.97 -7.92
CA ALA A 230 -0.73 7.92 -7.68
C ALA A 230 0.30 8.41 -6.65
N SER A 231 0.76 7.51 -5.79
CA SER A 231 1.76 7.79 -4.77
C SER A 231 2.83 6.70 -4.67
N ALA A 232 4.07 7.11 -4.49
CA ALA A 232 5.17 6.23 -4.15
C ALA A 232 5.73 6.69 -2.81
N ALA A 233 5.90 5.76 -1.88
CA ALA A 233 6.44 6.05 -0.56
C ALA A 233 7.48 5.01 -0.16
N HIS A 234 8.47 5.46 0.60
CA HIS A 234 9.45 4.59 1.22
C HIS A 234 9.55 4.91 2.71
N ARG A 235 9.95 3.91 3.48
CA ARG A 235 10.25 4.04 4.90
C ARG A 235 11.45 3.18 5.26
N THR A 236 12.31 3.68 6.13
CA THR A 236 13.34 2.86 6.81
C THR A 236 13.26 3.08 8.31
N ARG A 237 13.34 2.01 9.10
CA ARG A 237 13.27 2.05 10.57
C ARG A 237 14.32 1.16 11.21
N ALA A 238 14.57 1.46 12.49
CA ALA A 238 15.14 0.51 13.43
C ALA A 238 14.01 0.00 14.34
N LEU A 239 13.96 -1.30 14.58
CA LEU A 239 13.00 -2.04 15.41
C LEU A 239 13.75 -2.81 16.50
N GLU A 240 13.13 -3.06 17.65
CA GLU A 240 13.68 -3.94 18.68
C GLU A 240 13.14 -5.36 18.51
N ILE A 241 13.98 -6.39 18.63
CA ILE A 241 13.52 -7.79 18.60
C ILE A 241 13.15 -8.25 20.01
N GLY A 242 12.01 -7.77 20.50
CA GLY A 242 11.15 -8.54 21.41
C GLY A 242 10.04 -9.27 20.65
N ASP A 243 9.61 -8.71 19.51
CA ASP A 243 8.26 -8.96 18.97
C ASP A 243 8.15 -10.00 17.84
N LEU A 244 9.26 -10.46 17.25
CA LEU A 244 9.19 -11.21 15.97
C LEU A 244 9.75 -12.65 15.99
N LEU A 245 10.55 -13.05 16.99
CA LEU A 245 11.27 -14.34 16.93
C LEU A 245 11.32 -15.17 18.23
N ASN A 246 10.71 -14.76 19.35
CA ASN A 246 10.79 -15.47 20.63
C ASN A 246 12.25 -15.81 21.03
N THR A 247 13.19 -14.89 20.83
CA THR A 247 14.60 -15.07 21.18
C THR A 247 15.05 -13.98 22.16
N VAL A 248 15.74 -14.42 23.21
CA VAL A 248 16.06 -13.69 24.46
C VAL A 248 17.18 -12.63 24.34
N ASP A 249 17.61 -12.28 23.13
CA ASP A 249 18.75 -11.37 22.95
C ASP A 249 18.30 -10.07 22.27
N GLU A 250 18.40 -8.97 23.02
CA GLU A 250 18.19 -7.57 22.61
C GLU A 250 19.02 -7.26 21.35
N THR A 251 18.39 -7.35 20.18
CA THR A 251 19.05 -7.07 18.91
C THR A 251 18.20 -6.13 18.07
N VAL A 252 18.79 -5.01 17.65
CA VAL A 252 18.12 -4.03 16.79
C VAL A 252 17.98 -4.58 15.37
N VAL A 253 16.74 -4.72 14.89
CA VAL A 253 16.40 -5.03 13.50
C VAL A 253 16.37 -3.78 12.67
N VAL A 254 16.89 -3.90 11.46
CA VAL A 254 16.80 -2.87 10.43
C VAL A 254 15.71 -3.26 9.45
N GLU A 255 14.74 -2.36 9.26
CA GLU A 255 13.60 -2.54 8.34
C GLU A 255 13.66 -1.52 7.20
N ALA A 256 13.40 -1.98 5.97
CA ALA A 256 13.12 -1.13 4.81
C ALA A 256 11.80 -1.54 4.16
N THR A 257 10.87 -0.58 4.05
CA THR A 257 9.54 -0.76 3.47
C THR A 257 9.39 0.14 2.24
N SER A 258 8.82 -0.42 1.18
CA SER A 258 8.44 0.28 -0.05
C SER A 258 6.94 0.05 -0.30
N THR A 259 6.18 1.13 -0.51
CA THR A 259 4.77 1.05 -0.87
C THR A 259 4.47 1.94 -2.07
N VAL A 260 3.53 1.50 -2.91
CA VAL A 260 3.07 2.28 -4.06
C VAL A 260 1.56 2.21 -4.15
N GLY A 261 0.90 3.36 -4.06
CA GLY A 261 -0.53 3.48 -4.30
C GLY A 261 -0.82 3.96 -5.71
N LEU A 262 -1.64 3.25 -6.46
CA LEU A 262 -2.00 3.59 -7.84
C LEU A 262 -3.51 3.60 -8.00
N ALA A 263 -4.01 4.60 -8.73
CA ALA A 263 -5.33 4.52 -9.35
C ALA A 263 -5.29 3.60 -10.58
N ASP A 264 -6.46 3.24 -11.11
CA ASP A 264 -6.61 2.34 -12.25
C ASP A 264 -5.71 2.71 -13.43
N LEU A 265 -5.05 1.71 -14.02
CA LEU A 265 -4.22 1.90 -15.19
C LEU A 265 -5.09 1.80 -16.46
N SER A 266 -5.06 2.83 -17.29
CA SER A 266 -5.62 2.79 -18.65
C SER A 266 -4.52 2.47 -19.66
N LEU A 267 -4.72 1.42 -20.45
CA LEU A 267 -3.80 0.96 -21.48
C LEU A 267 -4.48 1.01 -22.85
N PHE A 268 -3.72 1.39 -23.88
CA PHE A 268 -4.23 1.54 -25.26
C PHE A 268 -5.48 2.43 -25.37
N ALA A 269 -5.50 3.61 -24.73
CA ALA A 269 -6.66 4.51 -24.69
C ALA A 269 -7.94 3.79 -24.23
N ASP A 270 -7.93 3.32 -22.98
CA ASP A 270 -9.07 2.69 -22.28
C ASP A 270 -9.55 1.35 -22.87
N MET A 271 -8.76 0.74 -23.76
CA MET A 271 -9.09 -0.56 -24.34
C MET A 271 -8.78 -1.72 -23.39
N VAL A 272 -7.74 -1.56 -22.58
CA VAL A 272 -7.42 -2.47 -21.49
C VAL A 272 -7.30 -1.62 -20.24
N SER A 273 -8.15 -1.87 -19.24
CA SER A 273 -7.98 -1.26 -17.92
C SER A 273 -7.44 -2.29 -16.95
N VAL A 274 -6.55 -1.84 -16.06
CA VAL A 274 -6.06 -2.64 -14.93
C VAL A 274 -6.53 -1.93 -13.67
N GLU A 275 -7.51 -2.53 -13.00
CA GLU A 275 -8.01 -2.07 -11.71
C GLU A 275 -7.14 -2.67 -10.60
N VAL A 276 -6.71 -1.81 -9.67
CA VAL A 276 -5.86 -2.17 -8.55
C VAL A 276 -6.75 -2.31 -7.32
N LEU A 277 -7.02 -3.55 -6.90
CA LEU A 277 -7.90 -3.85 -5.77
C LEU A 277 -7.15 -3.79 -4.44
N GLU A 278 -5.90 -4.24 -4.43
CA GLU A 278 -4.99 -4.14 -3.28
C GLU A 278 -3.64 -3.58 -3.75
N GLU A 279 -3.05 -2.69 -2.95
CA GLU A 279 -1.77 -2.04 -3.25
C GLU A 279 -0.60 -2.97 -2.90
N PRO A 280 0.48 -2.97 -3.70
CA PRO A 280 1.64 -3.81 -3.42
C PRO A 280 2.51 -3.22 -2.30
N SER A 281 3.05 -4.09 -1.45
CA SER A 281 4.03 -3.72 -0.42
C SER A 281 5.27 -4.62 -0.50
N LEU A 282 6.46 -4.03 -0.30
CA LEU A 282 7.71 -4.77 -0.20
C LEU A 282 8.46 -4.37 1.07
N THR A 283 8.63 -5.33 1.97
CA THR A 283 9.30 -5.16 3.25
C THR A 283 10.49 -6.09 3.35
N THR A 284 11.63 -5.56 3.79
CA THR A 284 12.84 -6.35 4.06
C THR A 284 13.33 -6.05 5.46
N TYR A 285 13.78 -7.08 6.16
CA TYR A 285 14.35 -6.95 7.50
C TYR A 285 15.61 -7.79 7.65
N ALA A 286 16.56 -7.30 8.45
CA ALA A 286 17.75 -8.02 8.85
C ALA A 286 18.03 -7.76 10.33
N SER A 287 18.20 -8.85 11.09
CA SER A 287 18.55 -8.81 12.51
C SER A 287 20.03 -9.05 12.78
N GLY A 288 20.78 -9.63 11.83
CA GLY A 288 22.16 -10.07 12.05
C GLY A 288 22.30 -11.42 12.75
N LEU A 289 21.21 -12.05 13.18
CA LEU A 289 21.19 -13.41 13.76
C LEU A 289 20.98 -14.46 12.66
N PRO A 290 21.53 -15.69 12.81
CA PRO A 290 21.32 -16.76 11.82
C PRO A 290 19.85 -16.95 11.44
N GLY A 291 19.52 -16.73 10.16
CA GLY A 291 18.16 -16.86 9.64
C GLY A 291 17.20 -15.69 9.93
N GLY A 292 17.66 -14.62 10.60
CA GLY A 292 16.84 -13.46 10.95
C GLY A 292 16.80 -12.34 9.90
N ALA A 293 17.20 -12.63 8.66
CA ALA A 293 16.91 -11.79 7.52
C ALA A 293 15.74 -12.37 6.73
N ALA A 294 14.79 -11.54 6.32
CA ALA A 294 13.75 -11.97 5.38
C ALA A 294 13.19 -10.84 4.54
N VAL A 295 12.38 -11.26 3.58
CA VAL A 295 11.69 -10.44 2.60
C VAL A 295 10.23 -10.85 2.64
N VAL A 296 9.35 -9.87 2.84
CA VAL A 296 7.89 -10.02 2.76
C VAL A 296 7.44 -9.17 1.59
N TYR A 297 6.81 -9.82 0.61
CA TYR A 297 6.20 -9.15 -0.54
C TYR A 297 4.72 -9.46 -0.56
N GLU A 298 3.90 -8.44 -0.39
CA GLU A 298 2.45 -8.53 -0.53
C GLU A 298 2.12 -8.07 -1.97
N PRO A 299 1.77 -9.02 -2.86
CA PRO A 299 1.51 -8.68 -4.25
C PRO A 299 0.19 -7.90 -4.37
N ALA A 300 0.16 -6.96 -5.31
CA ALA A 300 -1.09 -6.31 -5.66
C ALA A 300 -2.12 -7.30 -6.21
N VAL A 301 -3.38 -7.12 -5.84
CA VAL A 301 -4.51 -7.81 -6.47
C VAL A 301 -4.97 -7.00 -7.67
N LEU A 302 -4.82 -7.58 -8.86
CA LEU A 302 -5.10 -6.92 -10.14
C LEU A 302 -6.28 -7.56 -10.86
N GLU A 303 -7.21 -6.73 -11.34
CA GLU A 303 -8.26 -7.13 -12.26
C GLU A 303 -8.04 -6.47 -13.63
N ILE A 304 -7.94 -7.28 -14.68
CA ILE A 304 -7.72 -6.79 -16.05
C ILE A 304 -9.03 -6.88 -16.82
N VAL A 305 -9.52 -5.74 -17.30
CA VAL A 305 -10.67 -5.68 -18.21
C VAL A 305 -10.16 -5.50 -19.62
N GLY A 306 -10.32 -6.53 -20.45
CA GLY A 306 -9.94 -6.51 -21.86
C GLY A 306 -11.02 -5.91 -22.78
N PRO A 307 -10.78 -5.94 -24.11
CA PRO A 307 -11.74 -5.43 -25.11
C PRO A 307 -13.08 -6.17 -25.14
N ASP A 308 -13.14 -7.38 -24.59
CA ASP A 308 -14.33 -8.20 -24.41
C ASP A 308 -15.18 -7.74 -23.21
N GLY A 309 -14.65 -6.89 -22.35
CA GLY A 309 -15.36 -6.27 -21.22
C GLY A 309 -15.59 -7.20 -20.03
N GLU A 310 -15.04 -8.41 -20.07
CA GLU A 310 -15.10 -9.35 -18.95
C GLU A 310 -13.84 -9.18 -18.08
N PRO A 311 -14.00 -8.93 -16.77
CA PRO A 311 -12.86 -8.86 -15.88
C PRO A 311 -12.16 -10.21 -15.77
N THR A 312 -10.84 -10.19 -15.82
CA THR A 312 -10.00 -11.38 -15.65
C THR A 312 -8.86 -11.07 -14.71
N GLY A 313 -8.76 -11.81 -13.61
CA GLY A 313 -7.59 -11.72 -12.71
C GLY A 313 -6.32 -12.19 -13.41
N LEU A 314 -5.18 -11.58 -13.04
CA LEU A 314 -3.85 -11.99 -13.53
C LEU A 314 -3.06 -12.67 -12.40
N PRO A 315 -2.98 -14.01 -12.37
CA PRO A 315 -2.26 -14.72 -11.31
C PRO A 315 -0.76 -14.42 -11.35
N THR A 316 -0.11 -14.36 -10.18
CA THR A 316 1.34 -14.18 -9.99
C THR A 316 2.15 -15.11 -10.92
N GLY A 317 3.11 -14.54 -11.64
CA GLY A 317 3.96 -15.26 -12.61
C GLY A 317 3.33 -15.57 -13.97
N GLU A 318 2.06 -15.24 -14.22
CA GLU A 318 1.43 -15.39 -15.54
C GLU A 318 1.59 -14.13 -16.42
N SER A 319 1.25 -14.26 -17.69
CA SER A 319 1.26 -13.14 -18.63
C SER A 319 0.06 -13.16 -19.55
N MET A 320 -0.53 -12.00 -19.80
CA MET A 320 -1.65 -11.81 -20.71
C MET A 320 -1.21 -10.95 -21.90
N THR A 321 -1.63 -11.31 -23.12
CA THR A 321 -1.23 -10.58 -24.33
C THR A 321 -2.44 -10.07 -25.09
N PHE A 322 -2.40 -8.78 -25.44
CA PHE A 322 -3.40 -8.07 -26.21
C PHE A 322 -2.79 -7.61 -27.54
N THR A 323 -3.61 -7.54 -28.58
CA THR A 323 -3.23 -7.00 -29.89
C THR A 323 -4.16 -5.87 -30.24
N ALA A 324 -3.62 -4.75 -30.74
CA ALA A 324 -4.43 -3.61 -31.11
C ALA A 324 -5.39 -3.98 -32.27
N PRO A 325 -6.71 -3.75 -32.15
CA PRO A 325 -7.72 -4.13 -33.13
C PRO A 325 -7.49 -3.49 -34.52
N ASP A 326 -6.98 -2.27 -34.56
CA ASP A 326 -6.71 -1.54 -35.81
C ASP A 326 -5.25 -1.63 -36.29
N ASN A 327 -4.37 -2.30 -35.53
CA ASN A 327 -2.98 -2.51 -35.92
C ASN A 327 -2.44 -3.86 -35.42
N PRO A 328 -2.47 -4.91 -36.26
CA PRO A 328 -2.03 -6.26 -35.88
C PRO A 328 -0.52 -6.36 -35.64
N LEU A 329 0.25 -5.30 -35.93
CA LEU A 329 1.66 -5.24 -35.61
C LEU A 329 1.88 -4.71 -34.18
N LEU A 330 0.94 -4.01 -33.56
CA LEU A 330 1.10 -3.47 -32.22
C LEU A 330 0.47 -4.41 -31.18
N GLY A 331 1.27 -4.91 -30.26
CA GLY A 331 0.84 -5.79 -29.18
C GLY A 331 1.31 -5.30 -27.82
N LEU A 332 0.65 -5.77 -26.77
CA LEU A 332 0.90 -5.47 -25.38
C LEU A 332 0.92 -6.78 -24.61
N THR A 333 1.98 -7.03 -23.84
CA THR A 333 2.03 -8.16 -22.92
C THR A 333 2.13 -7.63 -21.51
N LEU A 334 1.12 -7.96 -20.69
CA LEU A 334 1.08 -7.72 -19.26
C LEU A 334 1.71 -8.93 -18.56
N ARG A 335 2.65 -8.68 -17.65
CA ARG A 335 3.26 -9.72 -16.82
C ARG A 335 2.93 -9.44 -15.37
N ALA A 336 2.41 -10.47 -14.71
CA ALA A 336 1.92 -10.43 -13.36
C ALA A 336 2.97 -9.96 -12.34
N PRO A 337 2.53 -9.44 -11.19
CA PRO A 337 3.40 -9.06 -10.09
C PRO A 337 4.33 -10.20 -9.67
N GLY A 338 5.53 -9.85 -9.23
CA GLY A 338 6.47 -10.83 -8.71
C GLY A 338 7.72 -10.21 -8.11
N VAL A 339 8.34 -10.96 -7.20
CA VAL A 339 9.73 -10.73 -6.78
C VAL A 339 10.62 -11.32 -7.86
N PHE A 340 11.46 -10.50 -8.48
CA PHE A 340 12.30 -10.90 -9.61
C PHE A 340 13.68 -11.37 -9.16
N GLU A 341 14.18 -10.77 -8.09
CA GLU A 341 15.47 -11.09 -7.48
C GLU A 341 15.30 -11.00 -5.96
N GLN A 342 15.74 -12.04 -5.26
CA GLN A 342 15.68 -12.13 -3.80
C GLN A 342 16.96 -12.78 -3.32
N ASP A 343 17.72 -12.05 -2.52
CA ASP A 343 18.93 -12.52 -1.88
C ASP A 343 18.80 -12.36 -0.37
N VAL A 344 18.70 -13.49 0.34
CA VAL A 344 18.63 -13.52 1.80
C VAL A 344 19.84 -14.29 2.32
N ALA A 345 20.65 -13.63 3.15
CA ALA A 345 21.82 -14.25 3.74
C ALA A 345 21.38 -15.20 4.87
N ALA A 346 21.89 -16.44 4.83
CA ALA A 346 21.58 -17.46 5.83
C ALA A 346 22.10 -17.13 7.24
N ASP A 347 23.08 -16.23 7.33
CA ASP A 347 23.58 -15.68 8.59
C ASP A 347 22.72 -14.52 9.12
N GLY A 348 21.62 -14.18 8.42
CA GLY A 348 20.67 -13.12 8.74
C GLY A 348 21.23 -11.69 8.71
N THR A 349 22.40 -11.51 8.11
CA THR A 349 23.06 -10.20 8.02
C THR A 349 22.54 -9.33 6.90
N SER A 350 21.86 -9.88 5.90
CA SER A 350 21.31 -9.09 4.80
C SER A 350 20.09 -9.73 4.15
N ALA A 351 19.15 -8.88 3.73
CA ALA A 351 18.07 -9.21 2.82
C ALA A 351 17.99 -8.14 1.74
N GLU A 352 17.88 -8.55 0.48
CA GLU A 352 17.67 -7.67 -0.67
C GLU A 352 16.59 -8.28 -1.56
N ALA A 353 15.69 -7.44 -2.04
CA ALA A 353 14.64 -7.84 -2.96
C ALA A 353 14.26 -6.73 -3.93
N ASP A 354 14.01 -7.16 -5.16
CA ASP A 354 13.44 -6.35 -6.24
C ASP A 354 12.07 -6.92 -6.61
N ALA A 355 11.04 -6.07 -6.54
CA ALA A 355 9.68 -6.39 -6.94
C ALA A 355 9.14 -5.38 -7.93
N THR A 356 8.21 -5.80 -8.77
CA THR A 356 7.44 -4.91 -9.63
C THR A 356 6.02 -5.41 -9.69
N MET A 357 5.07 -4.50 -9.54
CA MET A 357 3.64 -4.82 -9.53
C MET A 357 3.16 -5.31 -10.89
N LEU A 358 3.56 -4.63 -11.97
CA LEU A 358 3.15 -4.99 -13.32
C LEU A 358 4.22 -4.56 -14.33
N THR A 359 4.69 -5.50 -15.15
CA THR A 359 5.53 -5.15 -16.30
C THR A 359 4.69 -5.16 -17.57
N VAL A 360 4.76 -4.06 -18.31
CA VAL A 360 4.04 -3.83 -19.55
C VAL A 360 5.02 -3.83 -20.72
N ASP A 361 5.07 -4.94 -21.45
CA ASP A 361 5.87 -5.11 -22.66
C ASP A 361 5.09 -4.62 -23.89
N LEU A 362 5.54 -3.52 -24.50
CA LEU A 362 5.01 -3.04 -25.78
C LEU A 362 5.76 -3.73 -26.92
N THR A 363 5.04 -4.38 -27.82
CA THR A 363 5.61 -5.14 -28.95
C THR A 363 5.20 -4.56 -30.30
N LEU A 364 6.13 -4.52 -31.24
CA LEU A 364 5.88 -4.16 -32.65
C LEU A 364 6.34 -5.30 -33.56
N GLY A 365 5.42 -5.94 -34.27
CA GLY A 365 5.68 -7.11 -35.13
C GLY A 365 6.23 -8.31 -34.36
N GLY A 366 5.85 -8.46 -33.08
CA GLY A 366 6.34 -9.51 -32.19
C GLY A 366 7.72 -9.23 -31.57
N VAL A 367 8.27 -8.02 -31.74
CA VAL A 367 9.51 -7.58 -31.11
C VAL A 367 9.18 -6.57 -30.01
N THR A 368 9.61 -6.80 -28.77
CA THR A 368 9.45 -5.83 -27.68
C THR A 368 10.24 -4.56 -28.00
N VAL A 369 9.56 -3.42 -28.05
CA VAL A 369 10.10 -2.10 -28.37
C VAL A 369 10.26 -1.20 -27.15
N ALA A 370 9.47 -1.45 -26.10
CA ALA A 370 9.58 -0.78 -24.81
C ALA A 370 9.05 -1.71 -23.71
N ALA A 371 9.65 -1.63 -22.52
CA ALA A 371 9.14 -2.24 -21.31
C ALA A 371 8.86 -1.11 -20.31
N VAL A 372 7.67 -1.10 -19.73
CA VAL A 372 7.26 -0.16 -18.69
C VAL A 372 7.01 -0.97 -17.42
N ASP A 373 7.83 -0.73 -16.41
CA ASP A 373 7.63 -1.29 -15.08
C ASP A 373 6.76 -0.32 -14.29
N VAL A 374 5.62 -0.82 -13.84
CA VAL A 374 4.64 -0.09 -13.03
C VAL A 374 4.85 -0.49 -11.58
N ALA A 375 4.95 0.52 -10.70
CA ALA A 375 5.28 0.36 -9.29
C ALA A 375 6.52 -0.53 -9.02
N PRO A 376 7.71 -0.24 -9.62
CA PRO A 376 8.91 -0.95 -9.24
C PRO A 376 9.35 -0.53 -7.84
N MET A 377 9.69 -1.54 -7.03
CA MET A 377 10.10 -1.41 -5.64
C MET A 377 11.40 -2.18 -5.42
N THR A 378 12.33 -1.58 -4.70
CA THR A 378 13.57 -2.22 -4.29
C THR A 378 13.78 -1.96 -2.82
N ALA A 379 14.05 -2.99 -2.04
CA ALA A 379 14.34 -2.86 -0.62
C ALA A 379 15.54 -3.73 -0.25
N ALA A 380 16.48 -3.14 0.48
CA ALA A 380 17.70 -3.79 0.89
C ALA A 380 18.08 -3.37 2.31
N VAL A 381 18.47 -4.35 3.10
CA VAL A 381 18.89 -4.17 4.49
C VAL A 381 20.15 -4.97 4.75
N THR A 382 21.03 -4.41 5.57
CA THR A 382 22.23 -5.06 6.07
C THR A 382 22.36 -4.73 7.54
N ALA A 383 22.46 -5.76 8.37
CA ALA A 383 22.70 -5.69 9.79
C ALA A 383 24.03 -6.38 10.14
N PRO A 384 24.73 -5.93 11.19
CA PRO A 384 25.97 -6.56 11.61
C PRO A 384 25.72 -7.98 12.14
N ALA A 385 26.68 -8.89 11.94
CA ALA A 385 26.59 -10.26 12.45
C ALA A 385 26.52 -10.26 13.98
N GLY A 386 25.47 -10.88 14.54
CA GLY A 386 25.14 -10.85 15.97
C GLY A 386 24.13 -9.77 16.38
N GLY A 387 23.64 -8.96 15.44
CA GLY A 387 22.78 -7.82 15.74
C GLY A 387 23.54 -6.61 16.25
N PHE A 388 22.81 -5.53 16.52
CA PHE A 388 23.40 -4.33 17.12
C PHE A 388 23.49 -4.54 18.64
N ASP A 389 24.69 -4.88 19.12
CA ASP A 389 25.01 -4.84 20.55
C ASP A 389 25.25 -3.36 20.93
N PRO A 390 24.43 -2.73 21.78
CA PRO A 390 24.59 -1.32 22.20
C PRO A 390 25.92 -1.05 22.95
N GLY A 391 26.73 -2.08 23.16
CA GLY A 391 27.99 -2.04 23.88
C GLY A 391 27.75 -2.41 25.33
N PRO A 392 28.77 -2.95 26.01
CA PRO A 392 28.65 -3.40 27.37
C PRO A 392 28.38 -2.22 28.32
N THR A 393 27.40 -2.35 29.21
CA THR A 393 27.49 -1.68 30.52
C THR A 393 28.78 -2.15 31.21
N PRO A 394 29.43 -1.34 32.07
CA PRO A 394 30.86 -1.50 32.39
C PRO A 394 31.23 -2.90 32.90
N ASP A 395 31.93 -3.64 32.05
CA ASP A 395 32.38 -5.01 32.31
C ASP A 395 33.55 -5.02 33.34
N PRO A 396 33.48 -5.78 34.44
CA PRO A 396 34.64 -6.03 35.29
C PRO A 396 35.53 -7.15 34.71
N ASP A 397 36.62 -6.73 34.06
CA ASP A 397 37.97 -7.35 33.87
C ASP A 397 38.10 -8.88 33.55
N PRO A 398 38.91 -9.30 32.55
CA PRO A 398 38.97 -10.67 32.09
C PRO A 398 39.88 -11.56 32.96
N THR A 399 39.45 -12.80 33.12
CA THR A 399 40.14 -13.88 33.84
C THR A 399 41.56 -14.20 33.32
N PRO A 400 42.45 -14.69 34.20
CA PRO A 400 43.46 -15.68 33.82
C PRO A 400 43.27 -17.03 34.54
N ASP A 401 43.07 -18.06 33.72
CA ASP A 401 43.24 -19.54 33.82
C ASP A 401 43.98 -20.17 35.07
N PRO A 402 43.90 -21.50 35.30
CA PRO A 402 43.01 -22.18 36.24
C PRO A 402 43.72 -22.76 37.51
N ASP A 403 42.86 -23.06 38.49
CA ASP A 403 42.94 -23.68 39.83
C ASP A 403 44.12 -24.60 40.24
N PRO A 404 44.47 -24.65 41.55
CA PRO A 404 45.07 -25.84 42.13
C PRO A 404 44.45 -26.40 43.43
N ASN A 405 43.27 -26.00 43.93
CA ASN A 405 42.70 -26.60 45.15
C ASN A 405 41.14 -26.62 45.20
N PRO A 406 40.47 -27.77 45.04
CA PRO A 406 39.08 -27.96 45.44
C PRO A 406 39.01 -28.28 46.97
N PRO A 407 37.85 -28.45 47.66
CA PRO A 407 36.41 -28.37 47.28
C PRO A 407 35.48 -27.68 48.33
N THR A 408 34.22 -27.38 47.98
CA THR A 408 33.02 -27.52 48.85
C THR A 408 31.78 -27.75 47.98
N ASP A 409 30.77 -28.41 48.54
CA ASP A 409 29.53 -28.83 47.88
C ASP A 409 28.66 -27.58 47.58
N PRO A 410 28.36 -27.26 46.30
CA PRO A 410 27.70 -26.01 45.89
C PRO A 410 26.17 -25.99 46.11
N ASP A 411 25.51 -27.15 46.28
CA ASP A 411 24.04 -27.24 46.32
C ASP A 411 23.46 -27.11 47.76
N VAL A 412 24.06 -26.32 48.65
CA VAL A 412 23.59 -26.18 50.04
C VAL A 412 22.90 -24.83 50.25
N ASP A 413 21.58 -24.84 50.19
CA ASP A 413 20.69 -23.79 50.69
C ASP A 413 20.64 -23.87 52.24
N ASP A 414 21.39 -22.99 52.91
CA ASP A 414 21.70 -23.06 54.35
C ASP A 414 20.55 -22.53 55.23
N ASP A 415 19.72 -21.60 54.74
CA ASP A 415 18.63 -20.96 55.49
C ASP A 415 17.20 -21.23 54.96
N ARG A 416 17.09 -21.82 53.76
CA ARG A 416 15.86 -22.34 53.13
C ARG A 416 14.89 -21.30 52.64
N ASP A 417 15.40 -20.20 52.11
CA ASP A 417 14.64 -19.20 51.38
C ASP A 417 14.41 -19.59 49.90
N GLY A 418 15.23 -20.48 49.36
CA GLY A 418 15.18 -20.94 47.97
C GLY A 418 16.34 -20.48 47.09
N LEU A 419 17.34 -19.78 47.64
CA LEU A 419 18.62 -19.49 47.00
C LEU A 419 19.68 -20.49 47.47
N ASP A 420 20.51 -20.99 46.56
CA ASP A 420 21.74 -21.67 46.94
C ASP A 420 22.87 -20.66 47.25
N LEU A 421 23.97 -21.13 47.86
CA LEU A 421 25.10 -20.27 48.22
C LEU A 421 25.69 -19.48 47.05
N ASP A 422 25.60 -20.01 45.82
CA ASP A 422 26.10 -19.32 44.63
C ASP A 422 25.10 -18.22 44.19
N GLU A 423 23.79 -18.46 44.34
CA GLU A 423 22.73 -17.48 44.10
C GLU A 423 22.70 -16.37 45.17
N GLU A 424 22.97 -16.69 46.44
CA GLU A 424 23.09 -15.69 47.51
C GLU A 424 24.31 -14.80 47.31
N GLU A 425 25.44 -15.36 46.86
CA GLU A 425 26.64 -14.57 46.51
C GLU A 425 26.38 -13.65 45.29
N GLN A 426 25.51 -14.06 44.35
CA GLN A 426 25.12 -13.25 43.20
C GLN A 426 24.18 -12.10 43.55
N ASN A 427 23.31 -12.30 44.56
CA ASN A 427 22.31 -11.32 44.99
C ASN A 427 22.74 -10.52 46.24
N ASP A 428 23.96 -10.74 46.75
CA ASP A 428 24.52 -10.10 47.95
C ASP A 428 23.67 -10.31 49.24
N THR A 429 22.91 -11.41 49.31
CA THR A 429 22.06 -11.78 50.44
C THR A 429 22.86 -12.52 51.53
N ASP A 430 22.37 -12.60 52.76
CA ASP A 430 23.07 -13.28 53.88
C ASP A 430 22.75 -14.78 53.89
N PRO A 431 23.75 -15.68 53.65
CA PRO A 431 23.54 -17.12 53.52
C PRO A 431 22.96 -17.90 54.69
N THR A 432 22.67 -17.20 55.77
CA THR A 432 22.19 -17.77 57.02
C THR A 432 20.94 -17.07 57.53
N ASN A 433 20.41 -16.12 56.77
CA ASN A 433 19.29 -15.29 57.09
C ASN A 433 18.33 -15.19 55.89
N PRO A 434 17.19 -15.90 55.92
CA PRO A 434 16.35 -16.12 54.75
C PRO A 434 15.50 -14.89 54.35
N ASP A 435 15.83 -13.70 54.88
CA ASP A 435 15.13 -12.41 54.80
C ASP A 435 16.15 -11.33 55.21
N THR A 436 17.01 -10.95 54.26
CA THR A 436 18.23 -10.16 54.47
C THR A 436 17.93 -8.72 54.87
N ASP A 437 16.88 -8.11 54.33
CA ASP A 437 16.47 -6.73 54.65
C ASP A 437 15.49 -6.64 55.84
N GLY A 438 14.84 -7.75 56.21
CA GLY A 438 13.97 -7.87 57.36
C GLY A 438 12.54 -7.35 57.15
N ASP A 439 12.07 -7.26 55.91
CA ASP A 439 10.74 -6.77 55.55
C ASP A 439 9.64 -7.85 55.67
N GLY A 440 10.05 -9.13 55.70
CA GLY A 440 9.21 -10.29 55.88
C GLY A 440 8.85 -11.06 54.60
N GLU A 441 9.34 -10.64 53.43
CA GLU A 441 9.52 -11.49 52.25
C GLU A 441 10.83 -12.31 52.41
N LEU A 442 11.02 -13.35 51.59
CA LEU A 442 12.22 -14.20 51.68
C LEU A 442 13.12 -13.84 50.51
N ASP A 443 14.44 -13.82 50.67
CA ASP A 443 15.33 -13.35 49.60
C ASP A 443 15.14 -14.16 48.31
N GLY A 444 15.02 -15.49 48.41
CA GLY A 444 14.68 -16.35 47.27
C GLY A 444 13.32 -16.10 46.61
N TYR A 445 12.34 -15.57 47.35
CA TYR A 445 11.06 -15.15 46.77
C TYR A 445 11.18 -13.81 46.04
N GLU A 446 11.96 -12.89 46.59
CA GLU A 446 12.19 -11.56 46.04
C GLU A 446 13.01 -11.60 44.76
N VAL A 447 14.11 -12.37 44.76
CA VAL A 447 14.90 -12.68 43.57
C VAL A 447 14.04 -13.34 42.49
N ALA A 448 13.14 -14.26 42.87
CA ALA A 448 12.25 -14.92 41.91
C ALA A 448 11.18 -13.98 41.32
N CYS A 449 10.76 -12.95 42.05
CA CYS A 449 9.75 -11.98 41.59
C CYS A 449 10.37 -10.70 41.00
N GLY A 450 11.70 -10.55 41.06
CA GLY A 450 12.43 -9.38 40.55
C GLY A 450 12.41 -8.16 41.47
N SER A 451 12.12 -8.34 42.76
CA SER A 451 12.35 -7.32 43.79
C SER A 451 13.78 -7.40 44.35
N ASP A 452 14.20 -6.35 45.05
CA ASP A 452 15.53 -6.24 45.65
C ASP A 452 15.52 -6.81 47.09
N PRO A 453 16.17 -7.96 47.36
CA PRO A 453 16.20 -8.61 48.68
C PRO A 453 17.02 -7.83 49.74
N LEU A 454 17.56 -6.67 49.38
CA LEU A 454 18.33 -5.78 50.25
C LEU A 454 17.60 -4.46 50.56
N ASP A 455 16.39 -4.25 50.04
CA ASP A 455 15.60 -3.01 50.18
C ASP A 455 14.19 -3.26 50.72
N ASP A 456 13.98 -2.93 52.01
CA ASP A 456 12.73 -3.16 52.76
C ASP A 456 11.47 -2.45 52.21
N ALA A 457 11.62 -1.68 51.15
CA ALA A 457 10.56 -1.00 50.42
C ALA A 457 10.18 -1.68 49.09
N SER A 458 10.91 -2.72 48.70
CA SER A 458 10.81 -3.45 47.43
C SER A 458 10.03 -4.75 47.61
N MET A 459 8.72 -4.67 47.86
CA MET A 459 7.88 -5.86 48.04
C MET A 459 7.34 -6.40 46.70
N CYS A 460 7.28 -7.72 46.52
CA CYS A 460 6.62 -8.38 45.37
C CYS A 460 5.12 -8.08 45.27
N THR A 461 4.50 -7.61 46.36
CA THR A 461 3.06 -7.35 46.48
C THR A 461 2.68 -5.87 46.39
N ARG A 462 3.67 -5.00 46.13
CA ARG A 462 3.43 -3.58 45.96
C ARG A 462 2.74 -3.31 44.62
N ASP A 463 1.68 -2.52 44.67
CA ASP A 463 0.84 -2.08 43.54
C ASP A 463 0.60 -0.58 43.77
N SER A 464 1.31 0.25 43.01
CA SER A 464 1.52 1.67 43.29
C SER A 464 0.39 2.56 42.75
N ASP A 465 -0.36 2.13 41.74
CA ASP A 465 -1.53 2.84 41.19
C ASP A 465 -2.89 2.17 41.51
N GLY A 466 -2.87 0.91 41.96
CA GLY A 466 -4.03 0.17 42.47
C GLY A 466 -4.88 -0.49 41.41
N ASP A 467 -4.33 -0.82 40.24
CA ASP A 467 -5.02 -1.45 39.10
C ASP A 467 -5.17 -2.98 39.26
N GLY A 468 -4.46 -3.57 40.23
CA GLY A 468 -4.46 -5.01 40.51
C GLY A 468 -3.27 -5.78 39.94
N LEU A 469 -2.33 -5.11 39.28
CA LEU A 469 -1.00 -5.62 38.93
C LEU A 469 0.04 -5.10 39.93
N PRO A 470 0.94 -5.97 40.41
CA PRO A 470 2.06 -5.50 41.21
C PRO A 470 3.11 -4.74 40.37
N ASP A 471 3.76 -3.72 40.94
CA ASP A 471 4.83 -2.92 40.33
C ASP A 471 5.93 -3.79 39.70
N THR A 472 6.19 -4.96 40.29
CA THR A 472 7.16 -5.93 39.78
C THR A 472 6.67 -6.62 38.50
N THR A 473 5.38 -6.94 38.41
CA THR A 473 4.74 -7.51 37.22
C THR A 473 4.63 -6.46 36.11
N GLU A 474 4.21 -5.25 36.45
CA GLU A 474 4.11 -4.13 35.52
C GLU A 474 5.46 -3.80 34.88
N ARG A 475 6.54 -3.84 35.68
CA ARG A 475 7.91 -3.71 35.16
C ARG A 475 8.29 -4.81 34.18
N VAL A 476 7.77 -6.03 34.36
CA VAL A 476 8.04 -7.19 33.49
C VAL A 476 7.24 -7.13 32.19
N ILE A 477 5.97 -6.74 32.24
CA ILE A 477 5.11 -6.60 31.04
C ILE A 477 5.29 -5.24 30.35
N GLY A 478 5.94 -4.30 31.03
CA GLY A 478 6.32 -2.99 30.53
C GLY A 478 5.18 -1.96 30.54
N THR A 479 4.24 -2.09 31.46
CA THR A 479 3.25 -1.05 31.83
C THR A 479 3.87 -0.08 32.85
N ASP A 480 3.27 1.11 33.06
CA ASP A 480 3.78 2.10 34.02
C ASP A 480 3.23 1.82 35.44
N PRO A 481 4.06 1.45 36.44
CA PRO A 481 3.61 1.16 37.80
C PRO A 481 2.89 2.30 38.55
N PHE A 482 2.80 3.47 37.94
CA PHE A 482 2.13 4.64 38.51
C PHE A 482 0.96 5.11 37.64
N ASP A 483 0.64 4.39 36.57
CA ASP A 483 -0.46 4.69 35.67
C ASP A 483 -1.28 3.44 35.35
N LYS A 484 -2.45 3.37 35.97
CA LYS A 484 -3.37 2.24 35.96
C LYS A 484 -3.97 1.87 34.58
N ASP A 485 -3.61 2.58 33.52
CA ASP A 485 -4.17 2.56 32.16
C ASP A 485 -3.06 3.12 31.24
N THR A 486 -2.09 2.27 30.90
CA THR A 486 -0.81 2.67 30.29
C THR A 486 -0.98 3.18 28.86
N ASP A 487 -1.99 2.71 28.12
CA ASP A 487 -2.25 3.12 26.73
C ASP A 487 -3.42 4.09 26.54
N ASP A 488 -4.01 4.56 27.64
CA ASP A 488 -5.04 5.60 27.70
C ASP A 488 -6.33 5.24 26.93
N ASP A 489 -6.66 3.95 26.84
CA ASP A 489 -7.81 3.45 26.08
C ASP A 489 -9.11 3.38 26.92
N GLY A 490 -8.97 3.45 28.25
CA GLY A 490 -10.06 3.46 29.22
C GLY A 490 -10.29 2.14 29.97
N ILE A 491 -9.52 1.09 29.69
CA ILE A 491 -9.42 -0.14 30.47
C ILE A 491 -8.18 -0.04 31.39
N GLU A 492 -8.22 -0.70 32.55
CA GLU A 492 -7.08 -0.70 33.47
C GLU A 492 -6.12 -1.86 33.12
N ASP A 493 -4.80 -1.66 33.20
CA ASP A 493 -3.81 -2.65 32.74
C ASP A 493 -4.05 -4.03 33.39
N GLY A 494 -4.34 -4.05 34.69
CA GLY A 494 -4.68 -5.27 35.41
C GLY A 494 -5.98 -5.92 34.99
N GLN A 495 -6.95 -5.17 34.51
CA GLN A 495 -8.17 -5.71 33.92
C GLN A 495 -7.88 -6.37 32.56
N GLU A 496 -7.09 -5.71 31.73
CA GLU A 496 -6.69 -6.22 30.41
C GLU A 496 -5.92 -7.53 30.52
N VAL A 497 -4.88 -7.56 31.34
CA VAL A 497 -4.01 -8.74 31.50
C VAL A 497 -4.73 -9.92 32.16
N VAL A 498 -5.59 -9.66 33.15
CA VAL A 498 -6.15 -10.73 34.01
C VAL A 498 -7.51 -11.22 33.51
N VAL A 499 -8.29 -10.38 32.84
CA VAL A 499 -9.69 -10.66 32.52
C VAL A 499 -9.96 -10.66 31.03
N ASP A 500 -9.50 -9.64 30.31
CA ASP A 500 -9.92 -9.40 28.92
C ASP A 500 -8.94 -10.03 27.89
N ASP A 501 -7.70 -10.35 28.31
CA ASP A 501 -6.62 -10.93 27.46
C ASP A 501 -6.22 -9.99 26.31
N THR A 502 -6.51 -8.69 26.47
CA THR A 502 -6.07 -7.59 25.60
C THR A 502 -4.68 -7.11 25.98
N ASN A 503 -4.07 -6.29 25.13
CA ASN A 503 -2.72 -5.80 25.33
C ASN A 503 -2.73 -4.42 26.01
N PRO A 504 -2.30 -4.28 27.29
CA PRO A 504 -2.38 -3.04 28.08
C PRO A 504 -1.44 -1.91 27.64
N LYS A 505 -0.88 -2.04 26.43
CA LYS A 505 0.07 -1.12 25.83
C LYS A 505 -0.32 -0.77 24.40
N ASN A 506 -1.39 -1.38 23.91
CA ASN A 506 -1.90 -1.18 22.58
C ASN A 506 -3.39 -0.89 22.70
N PRO A 507 -3.81 0.37 22.52
CA PRO A 507 -5.18 0.79 22.79
C PRO A 507 -6.18 0.27 21.75
N ASP A 508 -5.83 -0.69 20.90
CA ASP A 508 -6.60 -1.27 19.78
C ASP A 508 -5.94 -2.62 19.45
N THR A 509 -6.26 -3.65 20.23
CA THR A 509 -5.54 -4.94 20.31
C THR A 509 -5.59 -5.71 19.00
N ASP A 510 -6.72 -5.71 18.29
CA ASP A 510 -6.90 -6.43 17.03
C ASP A 510 -6.64 -5.58 15.76
N GLY A 511 -6.51 -4.26 15.92
CA GLY A 511 -6.08 -3.32 14.88
C GLY A 511 -7.17 -2.92 13.90
N ASP A 512 -8.44 -3.01 14.30
CA ASP A 512 -9.60 -2.74 13.45
C ASP A 512 -9.96 -1.23 13.35
N GLY A 513 -9.41 -0.43 14.28
CA GLY A 513 -9.58 1.02 14.37
C GLY A 513 -10.61 1.50 15.41
N LEU A 514 -11.14 0.62 16.27
CA LEU A 514 -11.75 0.92 17.57
C LEU A 514 -10.74 0.67 18.69
N THR A 515 -10.90 1.36 19.82
CA THR A 515 -10.08 1.04 20.99
C THR A 515 -10.74 -0.05 21.82
N ASP A 516 -9.97 -0.87 22.55
CA ASP A 516 -10.54 -1.99 23.33
C ASP A 516 -11.60 -1.47 24.33
N GLY A 517 -11.37 -0.29 24.91
CA GLY A 517 -12.34 0.44 25.72
C GLY A 517 -13.62 0.86 24.97
N ASP A 518 -13.50 1.35 23.73
CA ASP A 518 -14.64 1.68 22.87
C ASP A 518 -15.43 0.42 22.50
N GLU A 519 -14.72 -0.69 22.27
CA GLU A 519 -15.29 -1.98 21.94
C GLU A 519 -16.07 -2.59 23.11
N GLN A 520 -15.57 -2.48 24.35
CA GLN A 520 -16.37 -2.84 25.54
C GLN A 520 -17.67 -2.04 25.65
N GLU A 521 -17.66 -0.74 25.32
CA GLU A 521 -18.88 0.08 25.31
C GLU A 521 -19.86 -0.40 24.22
N ARG A 522 -19.34 -0.79 23.07
CA ARG A 522 -20.10 -1.25 21.89
C ARG A 522 -20.53 -2.71 21.96
N ARG A 523 -19.87 -3.50 22.81
CA ARG A 523 -19.99 -4.96 22.95
C ARG A 523 -19.50 -5.72 21.72
N THR A 524 -18.55 -5.16 21.00
CA THR A 524 -17.69 -5.88 20.06
C THR A 524 -16.61 -6.65 20.84
N ASP A 525 -15.87 -7.53 20.17
CA ASP A 525 -14.83 -8.35 20.78
C ASP A 525 -13.44 -7.74 20.48
N PRO A 526 -12.73 -7.18 21.48
CA PRO A 526 -11.43 -6.52 21.26
C PRO A 526 -10.29 -7.40 20.74
N LEU A 527 -10.57 -8.70 20.57
CA LEU A 527 -9.63 -9.68 20.03
C LEU A 527 -10.05 -10.16 18.63
N ASP A 528 -11.12 -9.61 18.06
CA ASP A 528 -11.71 -10.04 16.79
C ASP A 528 -12.17 -8.84 15.95
N ALA A 529 -11.32 -8.47 14.99
CA ALA A 529 -11.48 -7.27 14.16
C ALA A 529 -12.77 -7.22 13.30
N ASP A 530 -13.57 -8.30 13.25
CA ASP A 530 -14.85 -8.43 12.54
C ASP A 530 -15.81 -9.27 13.39
N THR A 531 -16.41 -8.67 14.42
CA THR A 531 -17.16 -9.38 15.47
C THR A 531 -18.33 -10.20 14.91
N ASP A 532 -18.92 -9.79 13.79
CA ASP A 532 -20.10 -10.44 13.21
C ASP A 532 -19.83 -11.26 11.93
N ASP A 533 -18.56 -11.42 11.55
CA ASP A 533 -18.04 -12.25 10.46
C ASP A 533 -18.63 -11.90 9.07
N ASP A 534 -18.92 -10.63 8.80
CA ASP A 534 -19.55 -10.20 7.54
C ASP A 534 -18.56 -9.75 6.46
N GLY A 535 -17.29 -9.59 6.84
CA GLY A 535 -16.19 -9.12 6.03
C GLY A 535 -15.90 -7.63 6.16
N LEU A 536 -16.54 -6.91 7.10
CA LEU A 536 -16.31 -5.50 7.39
C LEU A 536 -15.84 -5.32 8.83
N PHE A 537 -14.64 -4.75 9.01
CA PHE A 537 -14.13 -4.54 10.37
C PHE A 537 -15.01 -3.60 11.20
N ASP A 538 -15.15 -3.84 12.51
CA ASP A 538 -16.09 -3.14 13.39
C ASP A 538 -15.81 -1.62 13.40
N GLY A 539 -14.54 -1.20 13.44
CA GLY A 539 -14.13 0.19 13.33
C GLY A 539 -14.48 0.85 12.00
N ARG A 540 -14.57 0.05 10.94
CA ARG A 540 -15.07 0.51 9.64
C ARG A 540 -16.59 0.56 9.61
N GLU A 541 -17.27 -0.38 10.25
CA GLU A 541 -18.72 -0.41 10.42
C GLU A 541 -19.24 0.81 11.16
N VAL A 542 -18.65 1.12 12.31
CA VAL A 542 -18.96 2.32 13.09
C VAL A 542 -18.78 3.59 12.24
N ARG A 543 -17.79 3.62 11.36
CA ARG A 543 -17.52 4.78 10.47
C ARG A 543 -18.53 4.93 9.34
N VAL A 544 -18.98 3.83 8.73
CA VAL A 544 -20.04 3.86 7.70
C VAL A 544 -21.44 3.95 8.32
N GLY A 545 -21.57 3.62 9.60
CA GLY A 545 -22.78 3.66 10.39
C GLY A 545 -23.58 2.35 10.39
N SER A 546 -23.00 1.23 9.92
CA SER A 546 -23.56 -0.12 10.12
C SER A 546 -23.42 -0.57 11.58
N ASP A 547 -24.10 -1.66 11.93
CA ASP A 547 -24.14 -2.21 13.28
C ASP A 547 -23.15 -3.39 13.38
N PRO A 548 -22.02 -3.26 14.10
CA PRO A 548 -20.95 -4.27 14.13
C PRO A 548 -21.28 -5.58 14.84
N LEU A 549 -22.55 -5.75 15.18
CA LEU A 549 -23.09 -6.97 15.81
C LEU A 549 -24.17 -7.60 14.92
N ASN A 550 -24.35 -7.09 13.71
CA ASN A 550 -25.38 -7.53 12.79
C ASN A 550 -24.87 -7.48 11.33
N PRO A 551 -24.61 -8.66 10.73
CA PRO A 551 -23.88 -8.77 9.46
C PRO A 551 -24.72 -8.38 8.22
N ASP A 552 -25.86 -7.71 8.40
CA ASP A 552 -26.84 -7.28 7.38
C ASP A 552 -27.70 -6.20 8.06
N THR A 553 -27.18 -4.97 8.17
CA THR A 553 -27.75 -3.89 8.98
C THR A 553 -29.15 -3.50 8.53
N ASP A 554 -29.39 -3.41 7.22
CA ASP A 554 -30.69 -3.00 6.69
C ASP A 554 -31.67 -4.16 6.47
N GLY A 555 -31.21 -5.40 6.58
CA GLY A 555 -32.00 -6.62 6.45
C GLY A 555 -32.44 -6.92 5.02
N ASP A 556 -31.70 -6.47 4.01
CA ASP A 556 -31.97 -6.77 2.61
C ASP A 556 -31.45 -8.15 2.19
N ARG A 557 -30.52 -8.76 2.93
CA ARG A 557 -29.80 -10.03 2.68
C ARG A 557 -28.56 -9.91 1.80
N LEU A 558 -27.97 -8.73 1.70
CA LEU A 558 -26.55 -8.55 1.41
C LEU A 558 -25.85 -8.34 2.76
N LEU A 559 -24.60 -8.77 2.86
CA LEU A 559 -23.81 -8.50 4.06
C LEU A 559 -23.22 -7.10 3.94
N ASP A 560 -23.09 -6.37 5.04
CA ASP A 560 -22.62 -4.97 5.01
C ASP A 560 -21.20 -4.90 4.42
N GLY A 561 -20.32 -5.84 4.77
CA GLY A 561 -19.02 -6.00 4.12
C GLY A 561 -19.10 -6.19 2.61
N THR A 562 -20.01 -7.05 2.14
CA THR A 562 -20.21 -7.25 0.70
C THR A 562 -20.77 -5.98 0.02
N GLU A 563 -21.69 -5.29 0.67
CA GLU A 563 -22.26 -4.05 0.16
C GLU A 563 -21.23 -2.96 0.01
N VAL A 564 -20.37 -2.78 1.01
CA VAL A 564 -19.42 -1.68 1.02
C VAL A 564 -18.16 -2.00 0.21
N LEU A 565 -17.65 -3.22 0.26
CA LEU A 565 -16.40 -3.62 -0.41
C LEU A 565 -16.62 -4.00 -1.89
N ASP A 566 -17.66 -4.80 -2.19
CA ASP A 566 -17.84 -5.35 -3.54
C ASP A 566 -18.81 -4.51 -4.39
N PHE A 567 -20.00 -4.20 -3.85
CA PHE A 567 -21.09 -3.62 -4.65
C PHE A 567 -21.22 -2.09 -4.55
N ARG A 568 -20.55 -1.49 -3.57
CA ARG A 568 -20.61 -0.06 -3.23
C ARG A 568 -22.05 0.43 -2.99
N THR A 569 -22.93 -0.45 -2.53
CA THR A 569 -24.30 -0.12 -2.07
C THR A 569 -24.26 0.42 -0.64
N ASP A 570 -25.37 1.01 -0.18
CA ASP A 570 -25.47 1.62 1.14
C ASP A 570 -26.03 0.59 2.14
N PRO A 571 -25.22 0.08 3.10
CA PRO A 571 -25.63 -0.99 4.03
C PRO A 571 -26.74 -0.57 4.99
N LEU A 572 -27.13 0.71 4.98
CA LEU A 572 -28.24 1.25 5.78
C LEU A 572 -29.53 1.36 4.95
N ARG A 573 -29.52 0.88 3.70
CA ARG A 573 -30.59 1.11 2.73
C ARG A 573 -30.80 -0.08 1.81
N VAL A 574 -31.89 -0.78 2.12
CA VAL A 574 -32.47 -1.88 1.31
C VAL A 574 -32.74 -1.54 -0.17
N ASP A 575 -32.63 -0.28 -0.57
CA ASP A 575 -32.80 0.24 -1.92
C ASP A 575 -31.94 1.52 -2.01
N THR A 576 -30.71 1.35 -2.50
CA THR A 576 -29.68 2.39 -2.53
C THR A 576 -30.09 3.55 -3.44
N ASP A 577 -30.49 3.27 -4.68
CA ASP A 577 -30.83 4.28 -5.68
C ASP A 577 -32.28 4.82 -5.64
N ARG A 578 -33.12 4.24 -4.79
CA ARG A 578 -34.50 4.65 -4.51
C ARG A 578 -35.41 4.53 -5.71
N ASP A 579 -35.25 3.50 -6.51
CA ASP A 579 -36.12 3.18 -7.62
C ASP A 579 -37.25 2.20 -7.24
N GLY A 580 -37.08 1.60 -6.05
CA GLY A 580 -37.96 0.67 -5.37
C GLY A 580 -37.66 -0.79 -5.64
N ILE A 581 -36.59 -1.16 -6.34
CA ILE A 581 -36.03 -2.51 -6.29
C ILE A 581 -35.05 -2.56 -5.13
N ARG A 582 -34.84 -3.76 -4.56
CA ARG A 582 -33.83 -3.93 -3.51
C ARG A 582 -32.51 -4.30 -4.12
N ASP A 583 -31.42 -3.89 -3.51
CA ASP A 583 -30.08 -4.06 -4.05
C ASP A 583 -29.81 -5.56 -4.30
N ASN A 584 -30.16 -6.40 -3.32
CA ASN A 584 -30.03 -7.85 -3.47
C ASN A 584 -30.88 -8.46 -4.60
N VAL A 585 -32.04 -7.86 -4.91
CA VAL A 585 -32.94 -8.30 -5.99
C VAL A 585 -32.37 -7.90 -7.34
N GLU A 586 -31.76 -6.72 -7.44
CA GLU A 586 -31.11 -6.24 -8.65
C GLU A 586 -29.89 -7.09 -9.00
N LEU A 587 -29.05 -7.36 -8.00
CA LEU A 587 -27.86 -8.19 -8.16
C LEU A 587 -28.22 -9.64 -8.47
N ARG A 588 -29.14 -10.27 -7.73
CA ARG A 588 -29.58 -11.66 -7.98
C ARG A 588 -30.34 -11.82 -9.31
N GLY A 589 -31.01 -10.75 -9.71
CA GLY A 589 -31.86 -10.69 -10.89
C GLY A 589 -33.28 -11.21 -10.66
N TYR A 590 -34.22 -10.56 -11.33
CA TYR A 590 -35.65 -10.81 -11.21
C TYR A 590 -36.30 -11.16 -12.56
N ARG A 591 -37.62 -11.38 -12.54
CA ARG A 591 -38.41 -11.70 -13.75
C ARG A 591 -39.21 -10.49 -14.20
N VAL A 592 -39.09 -10.17 -15.50
CA VAL A 592 -39.91 -9.18 -16.19
C VAL A 592 -40.69 -9.91 -17.30
N LYS A 593 -42.02 -10.00 -17.14
CA LYS A 593 -42.91 -10.77 -18.05
C LYS A 593 -42.38 -12.21 -18.26
N ASP A 594 -41.93 -12.55 -19.47
CA ASP A 594 -41.38 -13.86 -19.80
C ASP A 594 -39.85 -13.95 -19.65
N ARG A 595 -39.16 -12.82 -19.51
CA ARG A 595 -37.70 -12.75 -19.34
C ARG A 595 -37.33 -13.09 -17.88
N ARG A 596 -36.30 -13.92 -17.70
CA ARG A 596 -35.76 -14.33 -16.38
C ARG A 596 -34.33 -13.80 -16.22
N GLY A 597 -33.92 -13.51 -14.99
CA GLY A 597 -32.56 -13.07 -14.68
C GLY A 597 -32.25 -11.67 -15.19
N VAL A 598 -33.24 -10.77 -15.15
CA VAL A 598 -33.02 -9.34 -15.40
C VAL A 598 -32.31 -8.78 -14.18
N ARG A 599 -31.05 -8.40 -14.34
CA ARG A 599 -30.25 -7.68 -13.34
C ARG A 599 -30.15 -6.21 -13.74
N THR A 600 -30.19 -5.32 -12.77
CA THR A 600 -30.08 -3.86 -12.92
C THR A 600 -28.98 -3.35 -12.01
N ASN A 601 -28.62 -2.07 -12.15
CA ASN A 601 -27.55 -1.48 -11.36
C ASN A 601 -28.15 -0.83 -10.09
N PRO A 602 -27.86 -1.37 -8.89
CA PRO A 602 -28.44 -0.87 -7.63
C PRO A 602 -27.99 0.54 -7.23
N LEU A 603 -26.96 1.08 -7.88
CA LEU A 603 -26.49 2.46 -7.70
C LEU A 603 -27.19 3.43 -8.66
N ARG A 604 -28.10 2.94 -9.51
CA ARG A 604 -28.61 3.71 -10.63
C ARG A 604 -30.05 3.37 -11.01
N ALA A 605 -30.92 4.25 -10.54
CA ALA A 605 -32.38 4.12 -10.63
C ALA A 605 -33.00 4.00 -12.03
N ASP A 606 -32.23 4.11 -13.11
CA ASP A 606 -32.64 4.03 -14.51
C ASP A 606 -31.46 3.42 -15.28
N THR A 607 -31.35 2.09 -15.28
CA THR A 607 -30.18 1.35 -15.77
C THR A 607 -29.88 1.68 -17.23
N ASP A 608 -30.90 1.75 -18.08
CA ASP A 608 -30.70 1.97 -19.51
C ASP A 608 -30.70 3.45 -19.95
N ARG A 609 -31.05 4.40 -19.07
CA ARG A 609 -31.18 5.85 -19.37
C ARG A 609 -32.25 6.19 -20.41
N ASP A 610 -33.40 5.52 -20.38
CA ASP A 610 -34.55 5.86 -21.22
C ASP A 610 -35.50 6.91 -20.57
N GLY A 611 -35.36 7.14 -19.27
CA GLY A 611 -36.15 8.06 -18.47
C GLY A 611 -37.30 7.41 -17.68
N LEU A 612 -37.41 6.09 -17.68
CA LEU A 612 -38.16 5.30 -16.70
C LEU A 612 -37.20 4.79 -15.63
N LYS A 613 -37.75 4.52 -14.44
CA LYS A 613 -36.96 3.93 -13.37
C LYS A 613 -37.11 2.42 -13.40
N ASP A 614 -36.09 1.63 -13.09
CA ASP A 614 -36.14 0.18 -13.27
C ASP A 614 -37.28 -0.45 -12.46
N GLY A 615 -37.47 -0.01 -11.22
CA GLY A 615 -38.58 -0.41 -10.36
C GLY A 615 -39.96 -0.04 -10.91
N ARG A 616 -40.07 0.99 -11.75
CA ARG A 616 -41.32 1.33 -12.48
C ARG A 616 -41.50 0.45 -13.70
N GLU A 617 -40.44 0.07 -14.37
CA GLU A 617 -40.50 -0.81 -15.53
C GLU A 617 -40.86 -2.22 -15.13
N TRP A 618 -40.31 -2.68 -14.00
CA TRP A 618 -40.59 -3.99 -13.43
C TRP A 618 -42.03 -4.11 -12.89
N ARG A 619 -42.46 -3.18 -12.02
CA ARG A 619 -43.83 -3.21 -11.45
C ARG A 619 -44.90 -2.69 -12.40
N GLY A 620 -44.48 -1.94 -13.40
CA GLY A 620 -45.31 -1.34 -14.42
C GLY A 620 -45.55 0.16 -14.22
N THR A 621 -45.38 0.91 -15.30
CA THR A 621 -45.61 2.36 -15.36
C THR A 621 -47.04 2.64 -15.78
N ARG A 622 -47.77 3.38 -14.93
CA ARG A 622 -49.18 3.72 -15.16
C ARG A 622 -49.33 4.96 -16.04
N ASN A 623 -49.95 4.82 -17.20
CA ASN A 623 -50.49 5.94 -17.95
C ASN A 623 -51.81 6.42 -17.33
N LYS A 624 -51.78 7.55 -16.61
CA LYS A 624 -52.96 8.11 -15.91
C LYS A 624 -54.12 8.49 -16.83
N ARG A 625 -53.82 8.89 -18.08
CA ARG A 625 -54.85 9.36 -19.03
C ARG A 625 -55.69 8.21 -19.57
N TYR A 626 -55.04 7.09 -19.89
CA TYR A 626 -55.68 5.91 -20.46
C TYR A 626 -55.96 4.81 -19.44
N LYS A 627 -55.50 4.99 -18.18
CA LYS A 627 -55.69 4.06 -17.07
C LYS A 627 -55.14 2.65 -17.35
N VAL A 628 -54.11 2.55 -18.19
CA VAL A 628 -53.37 1.33 -18.51
C VAL A 628 -51.99 1.37 -17.84
N THR A 629 -51.43 0.21 -17.57
CA THR A 629 -50.11 0.03 -16.97
C THR A 629 -49.30 -0.89 -17.89
N PHE A 630 -48.08 -0.48 -18.21
CA PHE A 630 -47.18 -1.24 -19.07
C PHE A 630 -45.90 -1.57 -18.31
N VAL A 631 -45.32 -2.73 -18.61
CA VAL A 631 -43.99 -3.13 -18.14
C VAL A 631 -43.02 -3.04 -19.31
N SER A 632 -41.74 -2.82 -19.02
CA SER A 632 -40.63 -2.79 -19.98
C SER A 632 -39.42 -3.50 -19.39
N ASP A 633 -38.43 -3.85 -20.23
CA ASP A 633 -37.14 -4.40 -19.81
C ASP A 633 -36.18 -3.24 -19.46
N PRO A 634 -35.85 -3.05 -18.17
CA PRO A 634 -35.07 -1.89 -17.69
C PRO A 634 -33.62 -1.82 -18.17
N ARG A 635 -33.17 -2.83 -18.91
CA ARG A 635 -31.83 -2.86 -19.51
C ARG A 635 -31.82 -2.35 -20.94
N ARG A 636 -32.97 -1.96 -21.49
CA ARG A 636 -33.15 -1.67 -22.92
C ARG A 636 -34.10 -0.50 -23.14
N LYS A 637 -33.53 0.61 -23.62
CA LYS A 637 -34.29 1.83 -23.99
C LYS A 637 -35.46 1.61 -24.96
N ASP A 638 -35.46 0.48 -25.65
CA ASP A 638 -36.41 0.03 -26.67
C ASP A 638 -36.54 -1.49 -26.51
N SER A 639 -37.53 -1.89 -25.71
CA SER A 639 -37.69 -3.24 -25.18
C SER A 639 -38.06 -4.28 -26.22
N ASP A 640 -38.85 -3.90 -27.22
CA ASP A 640 -39.32 -4.75 -28.31
C ASP A 640 -38.57 -4.54 -29.64
N GLY A 641 -37.75 -3.48 -29.74
CA GLY A 641 -36.90 -3.17 -30.88
C GLY A 641 -37.63 -2.54 -32.07
N ASP A 642 -38.75 -1.87 -31.84
CA ASP A 642 -39.53 -1.23 -32.89
C ASP A 642 -38.98 0.16 -33.32
N GLY A 643 -38.09 0.74 -32.50
CA GLY A 643 -37.42 2.02 -32.69
C GLY A 643 -38.12 3.22 -32.04
N ILE A 644 -39.10 2.99 -31.17
CA ILE A 644 -39.61 3.93 -30.17
C ILE A 644 -38.96 3.57 -28.82
N ARG A 645 -38.81 4.55 -27.92
CA ARG A 645 -38.33 4.26 -26.57
C ARG A 645 -39.51 3.95 -25.66
N ASP A 646 -39.33 3.09 -24.67
CA ASP A 646 -40.40 2.61 -23.80
C ASP A 646 -41.14 3.78 -23.12
N ALA A 647 -40.40 4.75 -22.57
CA ALA A 647 -40.99 5.98 -22.03
C ALA A 647 -41.88 6.74 -23.04
N ALA A 648 -41.52 6.75 -24.32
CA ALA A 648 -42.27 7.44 -25.36
C ALA A 648 -43.54 6.69 -25.77
N GLU A 649 -43.53 5.36 -25.67
CA GLU A 649 -44.68 4.48 -25.91
C GLU A 649 -45.70 4.58 -24.79
N ILE A 650 -45.25 4.39 -23.54
CA ILE A 650 -46.11 4.41 -22.35
C ILE A 650 -46.87 5.73 -22.23
N PHE A 651 -46.24 6.86 -22.59
CA PHE A 651 -46.86 8.19 -22.53
C PHE A 651 -47.42 8.67 -23.88
N GLY A 652 -47.30 7.88 -24.95
CA GLY A 652 -47.77 8.20 -26.30
C GLY A 652 -47.13 9.47 -26.87
N LYS A 653 -45.89 9.80 -26.49
CA LYS A 653 -45.22 11.06 -26.86
C LYS A 653 -45.10 11.24 -28.36
N ARG A 654 -44.91 10.13 -29.11
CA ARG A 654 -44.81 10.16 -30.58
C ARG A 654 -46.17 10.12 -31.29
N ASN A 655 -47.21 9.56 -30.66
CA ASN A 655 -48.55 9.46 -31.22
C ASN A 655 -49.40 10.75 -31.03
N THR A 656 -48.86 11.90 -31.44
CA THR A 656 -49.52 13.20 -31.23
C THR A 656 -50.81 13.36 -32.03
N ALA A 657 -50.91 12.71 -33.20
CA ALA A 657 -52.09 12.73 -34.06
C ALA A 657 -53.31 12.06 -33.41
N TYR A 658 -53.10 10.98 -32.64
CA TYR A 658 -54.17 10.24 -31.97
C TYR A 658 -54.18 10.48 -30.46
N LYS A 659 -54.16 11.76 -30.09
CA LYS A 659 -54.30 12.22 -28.70
C LYS A 659 -53.22 11.67 -27.76
N ARG A 660 -52.05 11.25 -28.23
CA ARG A 660 -51.00 10.58 -27.44
C ARG A 660 -51.47 9.25 -26.84
N MET A 661 -52.18 8.44 -27.64
CA MET A 661 -52.49 7.06 -27.27
C MET A 661 -51.18 6.28 -27.06
N PRO A 662 -51.07 5.50 -25.98
CA PRO A 662 -49.88 4.70 -25.71
C PRO A 662 -49.86 3.40 -26.51
N THR A 663 -48.66 2.87 -26.69
CA THR A 663 -48.35 1.53 -27.24
C THR A 663 -47.72 0.65 -26.15
N ASP A 664 -47.71 -0.67 -26.34
CA ASP A 664 -47.11 -1.63 -25.39
C ASP A 664 -45.61 -1.78 -25.69
N PRO A 665 -44.70 -1.32 -24.80
CA PRO A 665 -43.24 -1.40 -25.03
C PRO A 665 -42.67 -2.81 -25.17
N MET A 666 -43.46 -3.82 -24.81
CA MET A 666 -43.09 -5.22 -24.91
C MET A 666 -43.76 -5.93 -26.08
N ASP A 667 -44.43 -5.19 -26.98
CA ASP A 667 -45.10 -5.69 -28.17
C ASP A 667 -44.89 -4.77 -29.38
N ARG A 668 -44.04 -5.24 -30.30
CA ARG A 668 -43.60 -4.52 -31.50
C ARG A 668 -44.76 -4.05 -32.40
N ASP A 669 -45.91 -4.68 -32.29
CA ASP A 669 -47.13 -4.41 -33.06
C ASP A 669 -48.33 -4.45 -32.10
N THR A 670 -48.57 -3.33 -31.41
CA THR A 670 -49.52 -3.24 -30.29
C THR A 670 -50.95 -3.66 -30.69
N ASP A 671 -51.36 -3.40 -31.93
CA ASP A 671 -52.69 -3.76 -32.43
C ASP A 671 -52.74 -5.06 -33.23
N GLY A 672 -51.59 -5.67 -33.49
CA GLY A 672 -51.41 -6.96 -34.16
C GLY A 672 -51.77 -6.92 -35.64
N THR A 673 -51.65 -5.75 -36.30
CA THR A 673 -51.94 -5.60 -37.73
C THR A 673 -50.68 -5.77 -38.60
N ALA A 674 -50.45 -4.88 -39.57
CA ALA A 674 -49.42 -5.05 -40.60
C ALA A 674 -48.44 -3.88 -40.55
N GLY A 675 -47.65 -3.82 -39.49
CA GLY A 675 -46.69 -2.76 -39.23
C GLY A 675 -46.01 -2.99 -37.89
N ASN A 676 -45.01 -2.17 -37.58
CA ASN A 676 -44.64 -1.95 -36.19
C ASN A 676 -45.13 -0.56 -35.80
N ASP A 677 -45.25 -0.30 -34.51
CA ASP A 677 -45.86 0.92 -34.00
C ASP A 677 -45.16 2.18 -34.54
N ARG A 678 -43.84 2.17 -34.63
CA ARG A 678 -43.04 3.25 -35.24
C ARG A 678 -43.44 3.54 -36.68
N ARG A 679 -43.67 2.51 -37.49
CA ARG A 679 -44.05 2.68 -38.90
C ARG A 679 -45.46 3.23 -39.02
N GLU A 680 -46.37 2.80 -38.16
CA GLU A 680 -47.74 3.30 -38.11
C GLU A 680 -47.80 4.77 -37.75
N ILE A 681 -47.12 5.18 -36.68
CA ILE A 681 -47.04 6.58 -36.26
C ILE A 681 -46.45 7.44 -37.38
N ARG A 682 -45.39 6.96 -38.06
CA ARG A 682 -44.75 7.70 -39.17
C ARG A 682 -45.69 7.88 -40.37
N LEU A 683 -46.53 6.89 -40.64
CA LEU A 683 -47.51 6.91 -41.73
C LEU A 683 -48.85 7.55 -41.31
N GLY A 684 -48.93 8.00 -40.06
CA GLY A 684 -50.10 8.67 -39.50
C GLY A 684 -51.27 7.72 -39.26
N ALA A 685 -51.02 6.41 -39.09
CA ALA A 685 -51.98 5.42 -38.60
C ALA A 685 -51.97 5.37 -37.07
N ASN A 686 -53.01 4.81 -36.46
CA ASN A 686 -53.12 4.68 -35.02
C ASN A 686 -52.66 3.28 -34.57
N PRO A 687 -51.45 3.13 -33.98
CA PRO A 687 -50.87 1.83 -33.61
C PRO A 687 -51.59 1.08 -32.47
N ALA A 688 -52.64 1.69 -31.91
CA ALA A 688 -53.45 1.11 -30.84
C ALA A 688 -54.88 0.80 -31.31
N ASP A 689 -55.19 0.90 -32.61
CA ASP A 689 -56.50 0.60 -33.17
C ASP A 689 -56.37 -0.28 -34.42
N PRO A 690 -56.74 -1.57 -34.35
CA PRO A 690 -56.55 -2.52 -35.44
C PRO A 690 -57.37 -2.20 -36.70
N ARG A 691 -58.20 -1.16 -36.68
CA ARG A 691 -58.91 -0.63 -37.86
C ARG A 691 -58.09 0.41 -38.62
N SER A 692 -57.01 0.93 -38.05
CA SER A 692 -56.17 2.00 -38.61
C SER A 692 -54.82 1.41 -39.03
N THR A 693 -54.73 0.95 -40.27
CA THR A 693 -53.49 0.32 -40.76
C THR A 693 -52.58 1.33 -41.46
N PRO A 694 -51.29 1.02 -41.67
CA PRO A 694 -50.38 1.81 -42.51
C PRO A 694 -50.89 2.11 -43.92
N PHE A 695 -51.77 1.25 -44.45
CA PHE A 695 -52.34 1.38 -45.79
C PHE A 695 -53.71 2.07 -45.81
N ASP A 696 -54.39 2.13 -44.65
CA ASP A 696 -55.63 2.90 -44.45
C ASP A 696 -55.63 3.58 -43.07
N PRO A 697 -54.89 4.69 -42.91
CA PRO A 697 -54.74 5.36 -41.62
C PRO A 697 -56.05 5.90 -41.03
N GLY A 698 -57.06 6.12 -41.90
CA GLY A 698 -58.37 6.61 -41.49
C GLY A 698 -59.39 5.52 -41.15
N GLY A 699 -59.04 4.24 -41.32
CA GLY A 699 -59.93 3.10 -41.11
C GLY A 699 -61.22 3.18 -41.93
N ARG A 700 -61.14 3.71 -43.16
CA ARG A 700 -62.32 3.98 -44.00
C ARG A 700 -62.78 2.77 -44.81
N SER A 701 -61.94 1.75 -44.96
CA SER A 701 -62.19 0.57 -45.81
C SER A 701 -62.98 -0.53 -45.11
N ALA A 702 -63.23 -0.42 -43.80
CA ALA A 702 -64.00 -1.38 -43.00
C ALA A 702 -65.44 -0.90 -42.66
N ARG A 703 -65.99 0.04 -43.44
CA ARG A 703 -67.37 0.54 -43.28
C ARG A 703 -68.39 -0.16 -44.16
#